data_AF-A0A379GBY7-F1
#
_entry.id   AF-A0A379GBY7-F1
#
_cell.length_a   1.000
_cell.length_b   1.000
_cell.length_c   1.000
_cell.angle_alpha   90.00
_cell.angle_beta   90.00
_cell.angle_gamma   90.00
#
_symmetry.space_group_name_H-M   'P 1'
#
loop_
_entity.id
_entity.type
_entity.pdbx_description
1 polymer ?
#
loop_
_entity_poly.entity_id
_entity_poly.type
_entity_poly.pdbx_seq_one_letter_code
_entity_poly.pdbx_strand_id
1 'polypeptide(L)'
;MLLFIEGYPYALNYNVRGGLTVKDILEGIVSFPKIEKTQLFTYVGYCYSKTAKDVVFFLPKVVLTGETESNDQTDTIFGASPLEIIDFENERIKEKFTEEGCKEYKAFLSNLSIWIYRTISVYRKTNNDNILESREHQKESSGRKQKHNTLLDVIIALRDFNKDNQDYFTFIAKNLHSGNNKIQWTKTIANSPAIIQRGKPIYVSPINKKKVMNFDEELLVIYFSILNYIKQTHGFSFEINIQYPLIGIERLRRAYIERNIGCKRLKQIKYKYFSDKALRIWDLCYAFFDREYKIAMNQIETDYLLTKDFAHIFEVMIDALIGGNDKKDLPKELLEQKDGKLVDHMFIGQGLIEQSDIPAELTYYIGDSKYYKRTKSDAVHLGTNSIYKQYTYAKNVIQWNLNLFLDGAANEQPQLRDALTEGYNPIPNFFISARIPNRANSGDKFLSFNEGTLNSQDRNVQLNRQYENRLFDRDTLLLCHYDVNFLFIVSLYGRDNKRQQSNWRAYVRKEFRLRIQATLNKLYDFRILQPRDGMDCHEYVQNNFHLLNGKLYRPHANSNYLILALLKKGDNGLWEQIKIRPEVIANEVANNDAMIENVERFFHVSPSFTLDSDLNIPVLGQVGTLDPIPKKEVKNVLTGFVRETDRESEAFANHQATTYVMEKIPTINLMDIEYFLPMVAGAIDGYYKVEKVYFGSSKGSPCLKLKLSTYIPLGEMQVLIYRLKMQPGELISESYMKKLYE
;
A
#
# COMPACT_ATOMS: atom_id res chain seq x y z
N MET A 1 -14.18 -15.00 32.31
CA MET A 1 -13.12 -14.91 31.29
C MET A 1 -11.84 -14.47 31.98
N LEU A 2 -10.74 -15.16 31.68
CA LEU A 2 -9.40 -14.88 32.17
C LEU A 2 -8.57 -14.22 31.07
N LEU A 3 -7.74 -13.25 31.40
CA LEU A 3 -6.98 -12.44 30.45
C LEU A 3 -5.48 -12.70 30.57
N PHE A 4 -4.82 -12.93 29.43
CA PHE A 4 -3.36 -12.99 29.34
C PHE A 4 -2.90 -12.03 28.25
N ILE A 5 -1.67 -11.52 28.34
CA ILE A 5 -1.12 -10.59 27.34
C ILE A 5 0.04 -11.25 26.62
N GLU A 6 0.01 -11.17 25.30
CA GLU A 6 1.10 -11.60 24.43
C GLU A 6 2.43 -10.95 24.83
N GLY A 7 3.48 -11.76 24.95
CA GLY A 7 4.84 -11.32 25.25
C GLY A 7 5.06 -10.82 26.69
N TYR A 8 4.06 -10.90 27.57
CA TYR A 8 4.26 -10.59 28.99
C TYR A 8 4.82 -11.80 29.76
N PRO A 9 5.83 -11.62 30.63
CA PRO A 9 6.40 -12.71 31.43
C PRO A 9 5.51 -13.04 32.63
N TYR A 10 4.83 -14.18 32.59
CA TYR A 10 4.00 -14.65 33.70
C TYR A 10 4.75 -15.65 34.58
N ALA A 11 4.72 -15.45 35.90
CA ALA A 11 5.18 -16.45 36.86
C ALA A 11 4.20 -17.64 36.90
N LEU A 12 4.69 -18.84 36.62
CA LEU A 12 3.85 -20.03 36.46
C LEU A 12 3.15 -20.44 37.76
N ASN A 13 3.72 -20.10 38.91
CA ASN A 13 3.17 -20.35 40.24
C ASN A 13 2.31 -19.18 40.78
N TYR A 14 2.05 -18.15 39.98
CA TYR A 14 1.20 -17.03 40.40
C TYR A 14 -0.24 -17.51 40.58
N ASN A 15 -0.80 -17.26 41.77
CA ASN A 15 -2.17 -17.63 42.11
C ASN A 15 -3.18 -16.66 41.50
N VAL A 16 -4.14 -17.19 40.74
CA VAL A 16 -5.13 -16.38 40.02
C VAL A 16 -6.51 -16.47 40.69
N ARG A 17 -7.15 -17.65 40.62
CA ARG A 17 -8.53 -17.86 41.11
C ARG A 17 -8.67 -19.23 41.74
N GLY A 18 -9.28 -19.29 42.93
CA GLY A 18 -9.62 -20.57 43.59
C GLY A 18 -8.41 -21.45 43.93
N GLY A 19 -7.24 -20.86 44.16
CA GLY A 19 -5.98 -21.59 44.39
C GLY A 19 -5.31 -22.14 43.13
N LEU A 20 -5.88 -21.89 41.94
CA LEU A 20 -5.27 -22.26 40.67
C LEU A 20 -4.16 -21.29 40.31
N THR A 21 -3.03 -21.85 39.88
CA THR A 21 -1.90 -21.09 39.35
C THR A 21 -2.05 -20.84 37.86
N VAL A 22 -1.23 -19.94 37.31
CA VAL A 22 -1.12 -19.72 35.85
C VAL A 22 -0.87 -21.03 35.11
N LYS A 23 0.00 -21.90 35.66
CA LYS A 23 0.29 -23.21 35.08
C LYS A 23 -0.96 -24.09 35.03
N ASP A 24 -1.73 -24.16 36.11
CA ASP A 24 -2.93 -25.00 36.18
C ASP A 24 -4.02 -24.51 35.21
N ILE A 25 -4.15 -23.19 35.05
CA ILE A 25 -5.12 -22.57 34.13
C ILE A 25 -4.78 -22.90 32.68
N LEU A 26 -3.50 -22.83 32.31
CA LEU A 26 -3.03 -22.99 30.94
C LEU A 26 -2.60 -24.44 30.61
N GLU A 27 -2.80 -25.37 31.54
CA GLU A 27 -2.53 -26.79 31.36
C GLU A 27 -3.38 -27.37 30.21
N GLY A 28 -2.72 -28.10 29.31
CA GLY A 28 -3.35 -28.66 28.10
C GLY A 28 -3.61 -27.65 26.99
N ILE A 29 -3.35 -26.35 27.19
CA ILE A 29 -3.44 -25.29 26.17
C ILE A 29 -2.03 -24.94 25.68
N VAL A 30 -1.09 -24.75 26.61
CA VAL A 30 0.29 -24.37 26.31
C VAL A 30 1.27 -25.41 26.85
N SER A 31 2.35 -25.66 26.11
CA SER A 31 3.45 -26.49 26.60
C SER A 31 4.38 -25.68 27.51
N PHE A 32 4.68 -26.23 28.68
CA PHE A 32 5.58 -25.61 29.66
C PHE A 32 6.97 -26.27 29.61
N PRO A 33 8.07 -25.49 29.59
CA PRO A 33 9.41 -26.02 29.79
C PRO A 33 9.54 -26.61 31.20
N LYS A 34 10.32 -27.68 31.36
CA LYS A 34 10.47 -28.35 32.67
C LYS A 34 11.19 -27.51 33.75
N ILE A 35 11.91 -26.45 33.36
CA ILE A 35 12.83 -25.71 34.26
C ILE A 35 12.38 -24.25 34.51
N GLU A 36 11.58 -23.66 33.63
CA GLU A 36 11.26 -22.23 33.71
C GLU A 36 10.23 -21.92 34.80
N LYS A 37 10.53 -20.92 35.64
CA LYS A 37 9.58 -20.38 36.65
C LYS A 37 8.64 -19.32 36.07
N THR A 38 9.04 -18.71 34.96
CA THR A 38 8.34 -17.63 34.26
C THR A 38 8.33 -17.93 32.77
N GLN A 39 7.21 -17.71 32.09
CA GLN A 39 7.08 -17.96 30.65
C GLN A 39 6.47 -16.76 29.93
N LEU A 40 6.96 -16.49 28.72
CA LEU A 40 6.36 -15.52 27.78
C LEU A 40 5.47 -16.28 26.79
N PHE A 41 4.21 -15.87 26.72
CA PHE A 41 3.25 -16.47 25.78
C PHE A 41 3.17 -15.63 24.51
N THR A 42 3.41 -16.22 23.34
CA THR A 42 3.28 -15.51 22.05
C THR A 42 1.88 -15.62 21.45
N TYR A 43 0.94 -16.20 22.19
CA TYR A 43 -0.39 -16.49 21.70
C TYR A 43 -1.27 -15.24 21.67
N VAL A 44 -2.16 -15.18 20.67
CA VAL A 44 -3.28 -14.23 20.61
C VAL A 44 -4.54 -14.98 20.16
N GLY A 45 -5.67 -14.71 20.82
CA GLY A 45 -6.96 -15.35 20.53
C GLY A 45 -7.59 -16.00 21.75
N TYR A 46 -8.49 -16.96 21.54
CA TYR A 46 -9.37 -17.50 22.59
C TYR A 46 -9.20 -18.99 22.71
N CYS A 47 -9.31 -19.48 23.94
CA CYS A 47 -9.40 -20.89 24.24
C CYS A 47 -10.20 -21.10 25.52
N TYR A 48 -10.63 -22.33 25.76
CA TYR A 48 -11.30 -22.70 27.01
C TYR A 48 -10.37 -23.49 27.93
N SER A 49 -10.25 -23.06 29.19
CA SER A 49 -9.51 -23.81 30.21
C SER A 49 -10.44 -24.79 30.92
N LYS A 50 -10.15 -26.10 30.79
CA LYS A 50 -10.89 -27.16 31.50
C LYS A 50 -10.76 -27.02 33.01
N THR A 51 -9.55 -26.72 33.49
CA THR A 51 -9.22 -26.63 34.91
C THR A 51 -9.92 -25.44 35.55
N ALA A 52 -9.83 -24.26 34.91
CA ALA A 52 -10.49 -23.05 35.40
C ALA A 52 -12.00 -23.02 35.13
N LYS A 53 -12.48 -23.87 34.21
CA LYS A 53 -13.85 -23.88 33.68
C LYS A 53 -14.30 -22.52 33.14
N ASP A 54 -13.38 -21.78 32.54
CA ASP A 54 -13.60 -20.43 32.03
C ASP A 54 -12.82 -20.20 30.72
N VAL A 55 -13.27 -19.22 29.95
CA VAL A 55 -12.62 -18.79 28.71
C VAL A 55 -11.35 -18.03 29.05
N VAL A 56 -10.27 -18.34 28.36
CA VAL A 56 -8.99 -17.65 28.39
C VAL A 56 -8.85 -16.85 27.10
N PHE A 57 -8.66 -15.53 27.24
CA PHE A 57 -8.41 -14.62 26.12
C PHE A 57 -6.98 -14.09 26.20
N PHE A 58 -6.16 -14.49 25.23
CA PHE A 58 -4.84 -13.91 25.01
C PHE A 58 -4.97 -12.62 24.18
N LEU A 59 -4.73 -11.50 24.85
CA LEU A 59 -4.82 -10.16 24.31
C LEU A 59 -3.56 -9.81 23.47
N PRO A 60 -3.75 -9.11 22.34
CA PRO A 60 -2.65 -8.56 21.55
C PRO A 60 -1.79 -7.61 22.41
N LYS A 61 -0.45 -7.67 22.36
CA LYS A 61 0.42 -6.82 23.22
C LYS A 61 0.25 -5.31 23.04
N VAL A 62 -0.31 -4.88 21.90
CA VAL A 62 -0.62 -3.46 21.59
C VAL A 62 -1.66 -2.85 22.56
N VAL A 63 -2.39 -3.68 23.32
CA VAL A 63 -3.33 -3.20 24.36
C VAL A 63 -2.63 -2.54 25.55
N LEU A 64 -1.34 -2.79 25.74
CA LEU A 64 -0.56 -2.17 26.80
C LEU A 64 -0.32 -0.69 26.44
N THR A 65 -0.88 0.21 27.25
CA THR A 65 -0.92 1.64 26.93
C THR A 65 0.39 2.36 27.27
N GLY A 66 1.35 1.69 27.92
CA GLY A 66 2.58 2.33 28.38
C GLY A 66 2.40 3.22 29.61
N GLU A 67 1.19 3.25 30.17
CA GLU A 67 0.87 3.97 31.40
C GLU A 67 1.33 3.13 32.59
N THR A 68 2.03 3.76 33.55
CA THR A 68 2.51 3.10 34.78
C THR A 68 1.69 3.57 35.98
N GLU A 69 1.35 2.65 36.89
CA GLU A 69 1.02 3.05 38.26
C GLU A 69 2.29 3.57 38.97
N SER A 70 2.13 4.48 39.92
CA SER A 70 3.23 5.09 40.69
C SER A 70 4.25 4.06 41.20
N ASN A 71 5.54 4.41 41.08
CA ASN A 71 6.75 3.69 41.54
C ASN A 71 7.09 2.32 40.93
N ASP A 72 6.13 1.52 40.47
CA ASP A 72 6.43 0.25 39.78
C ASP A 72 6.39 0.42 38.26
N GLN A 73 7.52 0.18 37.59
CA GLN A 73 7.72 0.40 36.15
C GLN A 73 6.96 -0.60 35.24
N THR A 74 5.79 -1.08 35.66
CA THR A 74 5.00 -2.08 34.92
C THR A 74 4.00 -1.41 34.00
N ASP A 75 4.01 -1.80 32.72
CA ASP A 75 3.04 -1.29 31.74
C ASP A 75 1.65 -1.82 32.05
N THR A 76 0.67 -0.92 32.13
CA THR A 76 -0.70 -1.25 32.47
C THR A 76 -1.61 -1.35 31.25
N ILE A 77 -2.75 -1.99 31.48
CA ILE A 77 -3.94 -1.95 30.63
C ILE A 77 -5.09 -1.45 31.52
N PHE A 78 -5.72 -0.35 31.10
CA PHE A 78 -6.73 0.34 31.90
C PHE A 78 -6.23 0.81 33.28
N GLY A 79 -4.93 1.07 33.45
CA GLY A 79 -4.37 1.43 34.76
C GLY A 79 -4.23 0.26 35.73
N ALA A 80 -4.39 -0.99 35.28
CA ALA A 80 -4.09 -2.19 36.06
C ALA A 80 -2.98 -3.02 35.41
N SER A 81 -2.16 -3.70 36.22
CA SER A 81 -1.04 -4.49 35.69
C SER A 81 -1.52 -5.80 35.03
N PRO A 82 -0.73 -6.40 34.12
CA PRO A 82 -1.10 -7.65 33.45
C PRO A 82 -1.35 -8.83 34.38
N LEU A 83 -0.77 -8.81 35.60
CA LEU A 83 -1.02 -9.81 36.64
C LEU A 83 -2.35 -9.58 37.36
N GLU A 84 -2.70 -8.33 37.62
CA GLU A 84 -3.94 -7.97 38.30
C GLU A 84 -5.17 -8.27 37.44
N ILE A 85 -5.07 -8.02 36.13
CA ILE A 85 -6.21 -8.16 35.20
C ILE A 85 -6.49 -9.60 34.75
N ILE A 86 -5.69 -10.58 35.17
CA ILE A 86 -5.89 -11.98 34.76
C ILE A 86 -7.31 -12.43 35.10
N ASP A 87 -7.76 -12.17 36.32
CA ASP A 87 -9.16 -12.34 36.71
C ASP A 87 -9.87 -10.98 36.79
N PHE A 88 -10.34 -10.51 35.63
CA PHE A 88 -11.05 -9.22 35.52
C PHE A 88 -12.35 -9.17 36.35
N GLU A 89 -12.88 -10.32 36.80
CA GLU A 89 -14.09 -10.39 37.63
C GLU A 89 -13.80 -10.38 39.14
N ASN A 90 -12.52 -10.36 39.53
CA ASN A 90 -12.08 -10.28 40.92
C ASN A 90 -12.56 -8.98 41.59
N GLU A 91 -12.99 -9.05 42.86
CA GLU A 91 -13.47 -7.89 43.63
C GLU A 91 -12.41 -6.78 43.72
N ARG A 92 -11.13 -7.14 43.87
CA ARG A 92 -10.03 -6.15 43.94
C ARG A 92 -9.93 -5.29 42.68
N ILE A 93 -10.21 -5.86 41.51
CA ILE A 93 -10.23 -5.13 40.24
C ILE A 93 -11.48 -4.26 40.15
N LYS A 94 -12.64 -4.77 40.60
CA LYS A 94 -13.88 -4.00 40.64
C LYS A 94 -13.79 -2.78 41.55
N GLU A 95 -12.98 -2.84 42.61
CA GLU A 95 -12.71 -1.71 43.51
C GLU A 95 -11.80 -0.63 42.87
N LYS A 96 -10.88 -1.01 41.97
CA LYS A 96 -10.02 -0.05 41.25
C LYS A 96 -10.78 0.76 40.20
N PHE A 97 -11.92 0.26 39.71
CA PHE A 97 -12.69 0.87 38.62
C PHE A 97 -14.05 1.39 39.09
N THR A 98 -14.51 2.51 38.53
CA THR A 98 -15.90 2.93 38.71
C THR A 98 -16.84 1.91 38.07
N GLU A 99 -18.11 1.86 38.51
CA GLU A 99 -19.09 0.93 37.94
C GLU A 99 -19.27 1.16 36.42
N GLU A 100 -19.29 2.43 36.00
CA GLU A 100 -19.30 2.84 34.60
C GLU A 100 -18.04 2.39 33.86
N GLY A 101 -16.85 2.60 34.45
CA GLY A 101 -15.58 2.19 33.84
C GLY A 101 -15.47 0.67 33.67
N CYS A 102 -15.91 -0.10 34.67
CA CYS A 102 -15.96 -1.55 34.58
C CYS A 102 -16.88 -2.01 33.43
N LYS A 103 -18.07 -1.39 33.27
CA LYS A 103 -18.99 -1.68 32.15
C LYS A 103 -18.37 -1.36 30.80
N GLU A 104 -17.72 -0.20 30.68
CA GLU A 104 -17.02 0.24 29.47
C GLU A 104 -15.94 -0.78 29.05
N TYR A 105 -15.07 -1.18 29.98
CA TYR A 105 -14.00 -2.14 29.69
C TYR A 105 -14.52 -3.55 29.38
N LYS A 106 -15.58 -4.02 30.06
CA LYS A 106 -16.22 -5.29 29.70
C LYS A 106 -16.80 -5.26 28.29
N ALA A 107 -17.44 -4.14 27.91
CA ALA A 107 -17.97 -3.96 26.57
C ALA A 107 -16.83 -3.92 25.53
N PHE A 108 -15.73 -3.23 25.83
CA PHE A 108 -14.52 -3.20 25.01
C PHE A 108 -13.93 -4.59 24.81
N LEU A 109 -13.64 -5.33 25.90
CA LEU A 109 -13.04 -6.66 25.85
C LEU A 109 -13.94 -7.65 25.08
N SER A 110 -15.25 -7.54 25.27
CA SER A 110 -16.23 -8.33 24.51
C SER A 110 -16.25 -7.98 23.02
N ASN A 111 -15.98 -6.74 22.63
CA ASN A 111 -15.96 -6.35 21.21
C ASN A 111 -14.62 -6.72 20.57
N LEU A 112 -13.51 -6.49 21.30
CA LEU A 112 -12.17 -6.92 20.90
C LEU A 112 -12.11 -8.44 20.75
N SER A 113 -12.80 -9.20 21.60
CA SER A 113 -12.86 -10.66 21.47
C SER A 113 -13.56 -11.11 20.19
N ILE A 114 -14.60 -10.39 19.77
CA ILE A 114 -15.24 -10.68 18.49
C ILE A 114 -14.30 -10.33 17.33
N TRP A 115 -13.61 -9.19 17.39
CA TRP A 115 -12.77 -8.73 16.29
C TRP A 115 -11.51 -9.55 16.10
N ILE A 116 -10.80 -9.90 17.17
CA ILE A 116 -9.61 -10.75 17.05
C ILE A 116 -10.01 -12.17 16.59
N TYR A 117 -11.15 -12.72 17.03
CA TYR A 117 -11.69 -13.98 16.49
C TYR A 117 -11.95 -13.88 14.98
N ARG A 118 -12.61 -12.80 14.56
CA ARG A 118 -12.93 -12.55 13.15
C ARG A 118 -11.67 -12.35 12.31
N THR A 119 -10.69 -11.61 12.80
CA THR A 119 -9.40 -11.40 12.13
C THR A 119 -8.68 -12.72 11.89
N ILE A 120 -8.52 -13.56 12.91
CA ILE A 120 -7.87 -14.88 12.76
C ILE A 120 -8.70 -15.75 11.81
N SER A 121 -10.04 -15.74 11.93
CA SER A 121 -10.93 -16.49 11.04
C SER A 121 -10.85 -16.04 9.58
N VAL A 122 -10.65 -14.76 9.31
CA VAL A 122 -10.50 -14.22 7.94
C VAL A 122 -9.14 -14.57 7.38
N TYR A 123 -8.07 -14.37 8.17
CA TYR A 123 -6.70 -14.76 7.80
C TYR A 123 -6.63 -16.23 7.40
N ARG A 124 -7.30 -17.10 8.17
CA ARG A 124 -7.36 -18.54 7.91
C ARG A 124 -7.92 -18.92 6.54
N LYS A 125 -8.86 -18.15 5.99
CA LYS A 125 -9.50 -18.50 4.71
C LYS A 125 -8.49 -18.58 3.56
N THR A 126 -7.39 -17.83 3.66
CA THR A 126 -6.36 -17.72 2.62
C THR A 126 -5.01 -18.28 3.05
N ASN A 127 -4.80 -18.51 4.36
CA ASN A 127 -3.54 -18.95 4.94
C ASN A 127 -3.78 -20.09 5.94
N ASN A 128 -3.00 -21.17 5.87
CA ASN A 128 -3.18 -22.38 6.70
C ASN A 128 -2.11 -22.56 7.79
N ASP A 129 -1.22 -21.59 7.95
CA ASP A 129 -0.09 -21.61 8.86
C ASP A 129 -0.38 -20.89 10.18
N ASN A 130 0.44 -21.15 11.21
CA ASN A 130 0.50 -20.40 12.47
C ASN A 130 -0.75 -20.34 13.36
N ILE A 131 -1.84 -21.01 12.98
CA ILE A 131 -3.06 -21.15 13.80
C ILE A 131 -3.07 -22.52 14.49
N LEU A 132 -3.20 -22.51 15.81
CA LEU A 132 -3.58 -23.68 16.60
C LEU A 132 -5.09 -23.79 16.63
N GLU A 133 -5.59 -24.96 16.25
CA GLU A 133 -6.99 -25.37 16.41
C GLU A 133 -7.10 -26.78 16.96
N SER A 134 -8.14 -27.04 17.74
CA SER A 134 -8.59 -28.42 17.89
C SER A 134 -9.50 -28.80 16.74
N ARG A 135 -9.43 -30.07 16.38
CA ARG A 135 -10.41 -30.72 15.53
C ARG A 135 -11.02 -31.85 16.33
N GLU A 136 -12.13 -31.61 17.00
CA GLU A 136 -13.11 -32.66 17.24
C GLU A 136 -14.51 -32.13 16.97
N HIS A 137 -15.14 -32.76 15.98
CA HIS A 137 -16.50 -32.45 15.56
C HIS A 137 -17.47 -32.74 16.71
N GLN A 138 -18.34 -31.76 16.96
CA GLN A 138 -19.47 -31.86 17.87
C GLN A 138 -20.24 -33.18 17.63
N LYS A 139 -20.20 -34.09 18.60
CA LYS A 139 -21.23 -35.11 18.77
C LYS A 139 -22.01 -34.79 20.04
N GLU A 140 -23.33 -34.74 19.89
CA GLU A 140 -24.27 -34.54 20.99
C GLU A 140 -24.07 -35.65 22.04
N SER A 141 -23.63 -35.27 23.24
CA SER A 141 -23.75 -36.12 24.43
C SER A 141 -24.70 -35.47 25.43
N SER A 142 -25.53 -36.29 26.05
CA SER A 142 -26.56 -35.92 27.03
C SER A 142 -25.98 -35.55 28.42
N GLY A 143 -24.77 -34.99 28.46
CA GLY A 143 -24.04 -34.67 29.68
C GLY A 143 -24.54 -33.43 30.43
N ARG A 144 -24.15 -33.30 31.71
CA ARG A 144 -24.49 -32.16 32.58
C ARG A 144 -23.93 -30.85 32.02
N LYS A 145 -24.82 -30.07 31.41
CA LYS A 145 -24.53 -28.79 30.76
C LYS A 145 -24.05 -27.74 31.77
N GLN A 146 -22.87 -27.14 31.55
CA GLN A 146 -22.32 -26.04 32.38
C GLN A 146 -22.69 -24.67 31.79
N LYS A 147 -22.77 -23.65 32.65
CA LYS A 147 -23.39 -22.34 32.38
C LYS A 147 -22.35 -21.20 32.41
N HIS A 148 -21.60 -20.93 31.34
CA HIS A 148 -20.76 -19.70 31.24
C HIS A 148 -20.37 -19.42 29.79
N ASN A 149 -20.88 -18.33 29.18
CA ASN A 149 -20.64 -18.04 27.78
C ASN A 149 -20.33 -16.55 27.63
N THR A 150 -19.22 -16.21 26.98
CA THR A 150 -18.97 -14.86 26.49
C THR A 150 -19.94 -14.54 25.33
N LEU A 151 -20.10 -13.26 24.98
CA LEU A 151 -20.90 -12.89 23.81
C LEU A 151 -20.39 -13.56 22.53
N LEU A 152 -19.07 -13.75 22.40
CA LEU A 152 -18.46 -14.47 21.30
C LEU A 152 -18.94 -15.93 21.25
N ASP A 153 -18.98 -16.62 22.39
CA ASP A 153 -19.47 -18.01 22.47
C ASP A 153 -20.95 -18.10 22.07
N VAL A 154 -21.77 -17.12 22.46
CA VAL A 154 -23.17 -17.03 22.02
C VAL A 154 -23.27 -16.83 20.51
N ILE A 155 -22.43 -15.97 19.92
CA ILE A 155 -22.38 -15.75 18.46
C ILE A 155 -21.94 -17.02 17.73
N ILE A 156 -20.93 -17.72 18.24
CA ILE A 156 -20.47 -19.01 17.69
C ILE A 156 -21.60 -20.04 17.77
N ALA A 157 -22.29 -20.14 18.91
CA ALA A 157 -23.42 -21.05 19.08
C ALA A 157 -24.60 -20.73 18.15
N LEU A 158 -24.90 -19.43 17.95
CA LEU A 158 -25.91 -18.99 16.98
C LEU A 158 -25.54 -19.40 15.55
N ARG A 159 -24.27 -19.25 15.17
CA ARG A 159 -23.73 -19.64 13.87
C ARG A 159 -23.82 -21.14 13.65
N ASP A 160 -23.33 -21.93 14.61
CA ASP A 160 -23.26 -23.38 14.50
C ASP A 160 -24.67 -23.97 14.47
N PHE A 161 -25.57 -23.48 15.34
CA PHE A 161 -26.98 -23.86 15.27
C PHE A 161 -27.62 -23.52 13.91
N ASN A 162 -27.30 -22.35 13.32
CA ASN A 162 -27.80 -21.99 11.99
C ASN A 162 -27.33 -22.98 10.94
N LYS A 163 -26.02 -23.31 10.95
CA LYS A 163 -25.39 -24.20 9.99
C LYS A 163 -25.96 -25.62 10.09
N ASP A 164 -26.11 -26.15 11.29
CA ASP A 164 -26.51 -27.55 11.53
C ASP A 164 -28.02 -27.79 11.37
N ASN A 165 -28.83 -26.72 11.31
CA ASN A 165 -30.30 -26.82 11.27
C ASN A 165 -30.94 -26.21 10.00
N GLN A 166 -30.20 -26.11 8.89
CA GLN A 166 -30.75 -25.59 7.62
C GLN A 166 -31.98 -26.37 7.12
N ASP A 167 -32.00 -27.69 7.29
CA ASP A 167 -33.15 -28.53 6.93
C ASP A 167 -34.42 -28.17 7.71
N TYR A 168 -34.26 -27.85 9.00
CA TYR A 168 -35.35 -27.44 9.86
C TYR A 168 -35.95 -26.09 9.40
N PHE A 169 -35.09 -25.11 9.09
CA PHE A 169 -35.54 -23.81 8.58
C PHE A 169 -36.21 -23.94 7.20
N THR A 170 -35.67 -24.79 6.32
CA THR A 170 -36.25 -25.07 5.00
C THR A 170 -37.62 -25.72 5.12
N PHE A 171 -37.78 -26.67 6.05
CA PHE A 171 -39.07 -27.30 6.35
C PHE A 171 -40.09 -26.28 6.86
N ILE A 172 -39.70 -25.39 7.79
CA ILE A 172 -40.60 -24.33 8.28
C ILE A 172 -41.00 -23.40 7.14
N ALA A 173 -40.06 -22.95 6.31
CA ALA A 173 -40.33 -22.09 5.15
C ALA A 173 -41.29 -22.77 4.17
N LYS A 174 -41.07 -24.04 3.83
CA LYS A 174 -41.97 -24.83 2.97
C LYS A 174 -43.38 -24.95 3.56
N ASN A 175 -43.51 -25.19 4.87
CA ASN A 175 -44.80 -25.30 5.55
C ASN A 175 -45.52 -23.96 5.73
N LEU A 176 -44.80 -22.85 5.69
CA LEU A 176 -45.39 -21.51 5.69
C LEU A 176 -46.11 -21.24 4.36
N HIS A 177 -45.50 -21.63 3.24
CA HIS A 177 -46.06 -21.43 1.90
C HIS A 177 -47.11 -22.48 1.51
N SER A 178 -47.04 -23.70 2.06
CA SER A 178 -48.00 -24.77 1.78
C SER A 178 -49.20 -24.75 2.74
N GLY A 179 -50.27 -24.03 2.38
CA GLY A 179 -51.54 -24.12 3.11
C GLY A 179 -52.43 -22.90 3.15
N ASN A 180 -52.00 -21.75 2.59
CA ASN A 180 -52.88 -20.60 2.45
C ASN A 180 -54.07 -20.95 1.54
N ASN A 181 -55.27 -20.57 1.98
CA ASN A 181 -56.54 -20.75 1.26
C ASN A 181 -57.00 -22.20 1.01
N LYS A 182 -56.60 -23.18 1.82
CA LYS A 182 -57.30 -24.47 1.82
C LYS A 182 -58.73 -24.30 2.36
N ILE A 183 -59.72 -24.61 1.51
CA ILE A 183 -61.14 -24.56 1.83
C ILE A 183 -61.45 -25.58 2.93
N GLN A 184 -62.07 -25.14 4.02
CA GLN A 184 -62.65 -26.06 5.00
C GLN A 184 -64.01 -26.51 4.49
N TRP A 185 -64.04 -27.59 3.71
CA TRP A 185 -65.27 -28.10 3.10
C TRP A 185 -66.38 -28.33 4.12
N THR A 186 -66.09 -28.92 5.28
CA THR A 186 -67.09 -29.17 6.32
C THR A 186 -67.77 -27.89 6.82
N LYS A 187 -67.00 -26.81 7.06
CA LYS A 187 -67.56 -25.51 7.49
C LYS A 187 -68.22 -24.75 6.34
N THR A 188 -67.67 -24.88 5.14
CA THR A 188 -68.22 -24.27 3.92
C THR A 188 -69.58 -24.86 3.57
N ILE A 189 -69.72 -26.18 3.65
CA ILE A 189 -70.98 -26.90 3.43
C ILE A 189 -72.02 -26.50 4.48
N ALA A 190 -71.60 -26.33 5.75
CA ALA A 190 -72.51 -26.01 6.84
C ALA A 190 -73.00 -24.54 6.84
N ASN A 191 -72.14 -23.59 6.45
CA ASN A 191 -72.38 -22.15 6.69
C ASN A 191 -72.51 -21.31 5.42
N SER A 192 -72.15 -21.82 4.24
CA SER A 192 -72.26 -21.09 2.97
C SER A 192 -73.37 -21.69 2.11
N PRO A 193 -74.29 -20.89 1.56
CA PRO A 193 -75.33 -21.41 0.69
C PRO A 193 -74.73 -21.97 -0.62
N ALA A 194 -75.19 -23.14 -1.03
CA ALA A 194 -74.79 -23.80 -2.26
C ALA A 194 -75.78 -23.48 -3.39
N ILE A 195 -75.28 -23.11 -4.56
CA ILE A 195 -76.07 -22.97 -5.79
C ILE A 195 -75.95 -24.29 -6.57
N ILE A 196 -77.06 -24.96 -6.85
CA ILE A 196 -77.04 -26.23 -7.60
C ILE A 196 -77.17 -25.93 -9.09
N GLN A 197 -76.13 -26.26 -9.86
CA GLN A 197 -76.13 -26.13 -11.31
C GLN A 197 -75.77 -27.48 -11.94
N ARG A 198 -76.63 -27.99 -12.84
CA ARG A 198 -76.46 -29.29 -13.51
C ARG A 198 -76.17 -30.46 -12.54
N GLY A 199 -76.89 -30.50 -11.41
CA GLY A 199 -76.75 -31.56 -10.40
C GLY A 199 -75.49 -31.47 -9.53
N LYS A 200 -74.69 -30.39 -9.63
CA LYS A 200 -73.49 -30.19 -8.81
C LYS A 200 -73.65 -28.95 -7.91
N PRO A 201 -73.32 -29.05 -6.60
CA PRO A 201 -73.35 -27.90 -5.70
C PRO A 201 -72.11 -27.00 -5.92
N ILE A 202 -72.35 -25.70 -6.10
CA ILE A 202 -71.32 -24.67 -6.27
C ILE A 202 -71.40 -23.72 -5.08
N TYR A 203 -70.30 -23.54 -4.35
CA TYR A 203 -70.19 -22.62 -3.22
C TYR A 203 -69.49 -21.33 -3.67
N VAL A 204 -70.22 -20.21 -3.66
CA VAL A 204 -69.69 -18.90 -4.12
C VAL A 204 -68.71 -18.29 -3.09
N SER A 205 -68.92 -18.56 -1.80
CA SER A 205 -68.12 -18.01 -0.70
C SER A 205 -67.56 -19.12 0.20
N PRO A 206 -66.48 -19.81 -0.21
CA PRO A 206 -65.89 -20.87 0.60
C PRO A 206 -65.21 -20.33 1.87
N ILE A 207 -65.40 -21.03 2.99
CA ILE A 207 -64.76 -20.70 4.27
C ILE A 207 -63.37 -21.33 4.30
N ASN A 208 -62.34 -20.50 4.19
CA ASN A 208 -60.94 -20.93 4.21
C ASN A 208 -60.42 -21.14 5.64
N LYS A 209 -59.50 -22.10 5.79
CA LYS A 209 -58.76 -22.28 7.05
C LYS A 209 -57.81 -21.09 7.23
N LYS A 210 -58.14 -20.13 8.10
CA LYS A 210 -57.17 -19.12 8.55
C LYS A 210 -56.21 -19.80 9.54
N LYS A 211 -54.92 -19.86 9.20
CA LYS A 211 -53.90 -20.36 10.14
C LYS A 211 -53.85 -19.40 11.33
N VAL A 212 -53.91 -19.93 12.54
CA VAL A 212 -53.73 -19.16 13.78
C VAL A 212 -52.31 -18.59 13.79
N MET A 213 -52.15 -17.36 14.30
CA MET A 213 -50.90 -16.62 14.49
C MET A 213 -49.71 -17.55 14.80
N ASN A 214 -48.69 -17.51 13.95
CA ASN A 214 -47.57 -18.43 13.96
C ASN A 214 -46.51 -17.92 14.96
N PHE A 215 -46.54 -18.32 16.23
CA PHE A 215 -45.56 -17.85 17.23
C PHE A 215 -44.11 -18.24 16.89
N ASP A 216 -43.94 -19.29 16.09
CA ASP A 216 -42.66 -19.68 15.51
C ASP A 216 -42.11 -18.61 14.55
N GLU A 217 -42.98 -17.90 13.83
CA GLU A 217 -42.57 -16.82 12.92
C GLU A 217 -41.95 -15.65 13.68
N GLU A 218 -42.54 -15.25 14.81
CA GLU A 218 -41.98 -14.17 15.62
C GLU A 218 -40.60 -14.52 16.21
N LEU A 219 -40.41 -15.76 16.68
CA LEU A 219 -39.12 -16.23 17.18
C LEU A 219 -38.06 -16.25 16.07
N LEU A 220 -38.44 -16.75 14.89
CA LEU A 220 -37.55 -16.82 13.73
C LEU A 220 -37.21 -15.42 13.21
N VAL A 221 -38.17 -14.49 13.18
CA VAL A 221 -37.89 -13.08 12.86
C VAL A 221 -36.84 -12.52 13.80
N ILE A 222 -36.96 -12.73 15.12
CA ILE A 222 -35.95 -12.28 16.09
C ILE A 222 -34.60 -12.96 15.82
N TYR A 223 -34.58 -14.28 15.66
CA TYR A 223 -33.36 -15.06 15.40
C TYR A 223 -32.62 -14.60 14.14
N PHE A 224 -33.28 -14.55 12.99
CA PHE A 224 -32.68 -14.11 11.74
C PHE A 224 -32.34 -12.61 11.75
N SER A 225 -33.06 -11.80 12.53
CA SER A 225 -32.67 -10.39 12.75
C SER A 225 -31.36 -10.28 13.52
N ILE A 226 -31.14 -11.13 14.54
CA ILE A 226 -29.86 -11.23 15.26
C ILE A 226 -28.75 -11.68 14.32
N LEU A 227 -28.96 -12.74 13.53
CA LEU A 227 -27.97 -13.20 12.56
C LEU A 227 -27.61 -12.10 11.55
N ASN A 228 -28.61 -11.40 11.00
CA ASN A 228 -28.39 -10.30 10.08
C ASN A 228 -27.64 -9.12 10.74
N TYR A 229 -27.97 -8.80 11.99
CA TYR A 229 -27.25 -7.79 12.77
C TYR A 229 -25.78 -8.18 12.97
N ILE A 230 -25.49 -9.42 13.36
CA ILE A 230 -24.12 -9.91 13.55
C ILE A 230 -23.35 -9.91 12.22
N LYS A 231 -24.00 -10.31 11.12
CA LYS A 231 -23.42 -10.28 9.77
C LYS A 231 -22.96 -8.86 9.39
N GLN A 232 -23.83 -7.88 9.56
CA GLN A 232 -23.55 -6.51 9.14
C GLN A 232 -22.58 -5.80 10.10
N THR A 233 -22.71 -6.05 11.41
CA THR A 233 -21.90 -5.37 12.43
C THR A 233 -20.50 -5.98 12.54
N HIS A 234 -20.40 -7.31 12.51
CA HIS A 234 -19.18 -8.08 12.80
C HIS A 234 -18.66 -8.95 11.63
N GLY A 235 -19.34 -8.96 10.47
CA GLY A 235 -18.86 -9.65 9.27
C GLY A 235 -18.94 -11.18 9.31
N PHE A 236 -19.78 -11.76 10.17
CA PHE A 236 -20.02 -13.21 10.15
C PHE A 236 -20.85 -13.61 8.94
N SER A 237 -20.59 -14.81 8.42
CA SER A 237 -21.41 -15.40 7.35
C SER A 237 -22.50 -16.29 7.94
N PHE A 238 -23.73 -16.07 7.50
CA PHE A 238 -24.88 -16.93 7.82
C PHE A 238 -25.68 -17.20 6.56
N GLU A 239 -26.17 -18.43 6.43
CA GLU A 239 -27.18 -18.81 5.45
C GLU A 239 -28.55 -18.40 6.00
N ILE A 240 -29.17 -17.39 5.38
CA ILE A 240 -30.48 -16.86 5.76
C ILE A 240 -31.44 -17.18 4.61
N ASN A 241 -32.06 -18.36 4.67
CA ASN A 241 -32.92 -18.89 3.61
C ASN A 241 -34.41 -18.61 3.87
N ILE A 242 -34.74 -17.48 4.52
CA ILE A 242 -36.13 -17.15 4.86
C ILE A 242 -36.49 -15.71 4.48
N GLN A 243 -37.64 -15.53 3.83
CA GLN A 243 -38.15 -14.25 3.34
C GLN A 243 -38.97 -13.47 4.40
N TYR A 244 -38.68 -13.65 5.69
CA TYR A 244 -39.38 -12.88 6.72
C TYR A 244 -38.98 -11.39 6.68
N PRO A 245 -39.91 -10.45 6.94
CA PRO A 245 -39.57 -9.06 7.15
C PRO A 245 -38.78 -8.92 8.47
N LEU A 246 -37.45 -8.87 8.36
CA LEU A 246 -36.56 -8.79 9.52
C LEU A 246 -36.69 -7.43 10.23
N ILE A 247 -36.41 -7.42 11.53
CA ILE A 247 -36.27 -6.19 12.29
C ILE A 247 -35.07 -5.42 11.74
N GLY A 248 -35.30 -4.18 11.30
CA GLY A 248 -34.22 -3.32 10.79
C GLY A 248 -33.08 -3.19 11.80
N ILE A 249 -31.84 -3.18 11.30
CA ILE A 249 -30.60 -3.23 12.10
C ILE A 249 -30.57 -2.14 13.19
N GLU A 250 -30.91 -0.91 12.82
CA GLU A 250 -30.97 0.22 13.76
C GLU A 250 -32.03 0.05 14.85
N ARG A 251 -33.16 -0.56 14.51
CA ARG A 251 -34.21 -0.87 15.48
C ARG A 251 -33.78 -2.01 16.40
N LEU A 252 -33.11 -3.04 15.88
CA LEU A 252 -32.57 -4.10 16.72
C LEU A 252 -31.54 -3.54 17.71
N ARG A 253 -30.61 -2.70 17.23
CA ARG A 253 -29.59 -2.04 18.04
C ARG A 253 -30.20 -1.16 19.13
N ARG A 254 -30.97 -0.14 18.76
CA ARG A 254 -31.47 0.87 19.72
C ARG A 254 -32.58 0.36 20.62
N ALA A 255 -33.47 -0.48 20.11
CA ALA A 255 -34.63 -0.92 20.87
C ALA A 255 -34.40 -2.28 21.53
N TYR A 256 -33.99 -3.29 20.76
CA TYR A 256 -33.91 -4.66 21.27
C TYR A 256 -32.69 -4.88 22.17
N ILE A 257 -31.54 -4.31 21.81
CA ILE A 257 -30.28 -4.43 22.56
C ILE A 257 -30.19 -3.32 23.62
N GLU A 258 -30.06 -2.05 23.22
CA GLU A 258 -29.78 -0.93 24.15
C GLU A 258 -30.89 -0.71 25.20
N ARG A 259 -32.17 -0.82 24.80
CA ARG A 259 -33.33 -0.69 25.72
C ARG A 259 -33.82 -2.04 26.27
N ASN A 260 -33.10 -3.12 25.96
CA ASN A 260 -33.41 -4.48 26.40
C ASN A 260 -34.87 -4.93 26.11
N ILE A 261 -35.45 -4.48 24.99
CA ILE A 261 -36.80 -4.91 24.56
C ILE A 261 -36.75 -6.37 24.10
N GLY A 262 -35.60 -6.87 23.62
CA GLY A 262 -35.44 -8.25 23.17
C GLY A 262 -35.77 -9.27 24.26
N CYS A 263 -35.18 -9.12 25.45
CA CYS A 263 -35.48 -10.01 26.59
C CYS A 263 -36.94 -9.94 27.02
N LYS A 264 -37.52 -8.74 27.07
CA LYS A 264 -38.93 -8.55 27.42
C LYS A 264 -39.84 -9.27 26.42
N ARG A 265 -39.55 -9.15 25.12
CA ARG A 265 -40.33 -9.78 24.07
C ARG A 265 -40.19 -11.30 24.09
N LEU A 266 -38.98 -11.81 24.24
CA LEU A 266 -38.72 -13.25 24.38
C LEU A 266 -39.46 -13.85 25.59
N LYS A 267 -39.49 -13.18 26.74
CA LYS A 267 -40.27 -13.65 27.90
C LYS A 267 -41.77 -13.73 27.63
N GLN A 268 -42.35 -12.80 26.86
CA GLN A 268 -43.78 -12.82 26.50
C GLN A 268 -44.17 -14.00 25.61
N ILE A 269 -43.22 -14.50 24.82
CA ILE A 269 -43.46 -15.57 23.84
C ILE A 269 -42.99 -16.95 24.32
N LYS A 270 -42.24 -17.04 25.43
CA LYS A 270 -41.63 -18.27 25.98
C LYS A 270 -42.59 -19.47 26.10
N TYR A 271 -43.82 -19.26 26.59
CA TYR A 271 -44.78 -20.33 26.86
C TYR A 271 -45.48 -20.91 25.62
N LYS A 272 -45.07 -20.50 24.42
CA LYS A 272 -45.77 -20.83 23.17
C LYS A 272 -45.03 -21.82 22.28
N TYR A 273 -43.86 -22.32 22.72
CA TYR A 273 -43.01 -23.22 21.93
C TYR A 273 -43.10 -24.65 22.45
N PHE A 274 -43.30 -25.60 21.54
CA PHE A 274 -43.48 -27.02 21.85
C PHE A 274 -42.34 -27.92 21.34
N SER A 275 -41.39 -27.39 20.55
CA SER A 275 -40.26 -28.15 20.01
C SER A 275 -38.94 -27.80 20.71
N ASP A 276 -38.08 -28.81 20.93
CA ASP A 276 -36.76 -28.62 21.54
C ASP A 276 -35.88 -27.65 20.74
N LYS A 277 -36.00 -27.66 19.41
CA LYS A 277 -35.29 -26.72 18.53
C LYS A 277 -35.77 -25.28 18.72
N ALA A 278 -37.07 -25.04 18.87
CA ALA A 278 -37.59 -23.70 19.15
C ALA A 278 -37.17 -23.19 20.53
N LEU A 279 -37.17 -24.06 21.55
CA LEU A 279 -36.64 -23.72 22.88
C LEU A 279 -35.16 -23.37 22.81
N ARG A 280 -34.36 -24.10 22.01
CA ARG A 280 -32.94 -23.80 21.81
C ARG A 280 -32.73 -22.45 21.10
N ILE A 281 -33.51 -22.13 20.08
CA ILE A 281 -33.47 -20.81 19.42
C ILE A 281 -33.80 -19.71 20.44
N TRP A 282 -34.82 -19.92 21.28
CA TRP A 282 -35.19 -18.97 22.33
C TRP A 282 -34.03 -18.74 23.31
N ASP A 283 -33.39 -19.81 23.79
CA ASP A 283 -32.25 -19.72 24.72
C ASP A 283 -31.10 -18.90 24.10
N LEU A 284 -30.73 -19.21 22.85
CA LEU A 284 -29.67 -18.52 22.11
C LEU A 284 -29.98 -17.04 21.89
N CYS A 285 -31.20 -16.72 21.45
CA CYS A 285 -31.64 -15.33 21.29
C CYS A 285 -31.65 -14.59 22.63
N TYR A 286 -32.06 -15.25 23.71
CA TYR A 286 -32.13 -14.63 25.03
C TYR A 286 -30.72 -14.28 25.55
N ALA A 287 -29.75 -15.19 25.43
CA ALA A 287 -28.37 -14.92 25.83
C ALA A 287 -27.66 -13.87 24.98
N PHE A 288 -28.08 -13.69 23.73
CA PHE A 288 -27.57 -12.60 22.91
C PHE A 288 -27.98 -11.22 23.46
N PHE A 289 -29.23 -11.09 23.95
CA PHE A 289 -29.72 -9.84 24.52
C PHE A 289 -29.33 -9.65 25.99
N ASP A 290 -29.30 -10.73 26.77
CA ASP A 290 -28.92 -10.72 28.18
C ASP A 290 -27.51 -11.28 28.35
N ARG A 291 -26.52 -10.37 28.43
CA ARG A 291 -25.10 -10.75 28.51
C ARG A 291 -24.73 -11.49 29.81
N GLU A 292 -25.58 -11.44 30.84
CA GLU A 292 -25.39 -12.19 32.09
C GLU A 292 -26.08 -13.56 32.05
N TYR A 293 -26.94 -13.79 31.06
CA TYR A 293 -27.67 -15.04 30.92
C TYR A 293 -26.77 -16.14 30.39
N LYS A 294 -26.57 -17.15 31.24
CA LYS A 294 -25.70 -18.28 30.95
C LYS A 294 -26.51 -19.42 30.35
N ILE A 295 -26.19 -19.79 29.11
CA ILE A 295 -26.78 -20.97 28.48
C ILE A 295 -25.94 -22.19 28.82
N ALA A 296 -26.63 -23.31 28.93
CA ALA A 296 -26.03 -24.62 29.06
C ALA A 296 -25.39 -25.04 27.71
N MET A 297 -24.06 -25.15 27.65
CA MET A 297 -23.31 -25.58 26.46
C MET A 297 -22.59 -26.92 26.70
N ASN A 298 -22.54 -27.75 25.65
CA ASN A 298 -21.68 -28.93 25.60
C ASN A 298 -20.35 -28.50 24.97
N GLN A 299 -19.39 -28.09 25.78
CA GLN A 299 -18.01 -27.90 25.34
C GLN A 299 -17.22 -29.11 25.85
N ILE A 300 -16.94 -30.08 24.97
CA ILE A 300 -15.93 -31.11 25.22
C ILE A 300 -14.81 -30.93 24.20
N GLU A 301 -13.60 -30.93 24.75
CA GLU A 301 -12.28 -31.06 24.11
C GLU A 301 -11.89 -30.00 23.07
N THR A 302 -11.64 -28.81 23.62
CA THR A 302 -10.59 -27.87 23.18
C THR A 302 -10.90 -26.89 22.05
N ASP A 303 -12.04 -26.20 22.03
CA ASP A 303 -12.20 -25.05 21.12
C ASP A 303 -11.15 -23.96 21.44
N TYR A 304 -10.10 -23.91 20.63
CA TYR A 304 -9.11 -22.84 20.63
C TYR A 304 -8.96 -22.29 19.22
N LEU A 305 -9.05 -20.96 19.09
CA LEU A 305 -8.63 -20.22 17.91
C LEU A 305 -7.51 -19.30 18.38
N LEU A 306 -6.29 -19.84 18.35
CA LEU A 306 -5.08 -19.16 18.80
C LEU A 306 -4.10 -19.05 17.64
N THR A 307 -3.47 -17.90 17.48
CA THR A 307 -2.26 -17.77 16.64
C THR A 307 -1.01 -17.72 17.51
N LYS A 308 0.10 -18.27 17.03
CA LYS A 308 1.43 -18.16 17.66
C LYS A 308 2.18 -16.89 17.27
N ASP A 309 1.81 -16.28 16.15
CA ASP A 309 2.47 -15.11 15.58
C ASP A 309 1.40 -14.14 15.06
N PHE A 310 0.95 -13.26 15.95
CA PHE A 310 0.00 -12.21 15.58
C PHE A 310 0.69 -11.06 14.83
N ALA A 311 2.01 -10.90 14.95
CA ALA A 311 2.75 -9.87 14.23
C ALA A 311 2.69 -10.14 12.71
N HIS A 312 2.88 -11.40 12.31
CA HIS A 312 2.72 -11.80 10.91
C HIS A 312 1.29 -11.60 10.40
N ILE A 313 0.27 -11.95 11.20
CA ILE A 313 -1.13 -11.68 10.83
C ILE A 313 -1.36 -10.17 10.66
N PHE A 314 -0.76 -9.34 11.51
CA PHE A 314 -0.85 -7.88 11.38
C PHE A 314 -0.19 -7.36 10.10
N GLU A 315 0.96 -7.90 9.70
CA GLU A 315 1.59 -7.60 8.40
C GLU A 315 0.63 -7.94 7.25
N VAL A 316 0.08 -9.16 7.22
CA VAL A 316 -0.87 -9.58 6.19
C VAL A 316 -2.14 -8.73 6.18
N MET A 317 -2.62 -8.29 7.35
CA MET A 317 -3.74 -7.36 7.45
C MET A 317 -3.44 -6.02 6.79
N ILE A 318 -2.30 -5.39 7.11
CA ILE A 318 -1.92 -4.11 6.53
C ILE A 318 -1.73 -4.23 5.02
N ASP A 319 -1.09 -5.30 4.57
CA ASP A 319 -0.87 -5.57 3.15
C ASP A 319 -2.19 -5.71 2.37
N ALA A 320 -3.15 -6.47 2.90
CA ALA A 320 -4.48 -6.60 2.31
C ALA A 320 -5.25 -5.27 2.26
N LEU A 321 -5.08 -4.43 3.28
CA LEU A 321 -5.78 -3.15 3.36
C LEU A 321 -5.14 -2.07 2.48
N ILE A 322 -3.81 -2.05 2.34
CA ILE A 322 -3.07 -1.00 1.61
C ILE A 322 -2.65 -1.45 0.20
N GLY A 323 -2.01 -2.60 0.08
CA GLY A 323 -1.56 -3.16 -1.21
C GLY A 323 -2.74 -3.68 -2.02
N GLY A 324 -3.65 -4.41 -1.39
CA GLY A 324 -4.86 -4.88 -2.06
C GLY A 324 -4.62 -5.95 -3.11
N ASN A 325 -5.34 -5.88 -4.24
CA ASN A 325 -5.12 -6.82 -5.34
C ASN A 325 -3.90 -6.42 -6.18
N ASP A 326 -3.53 -5.14 -6.17
CA ASP A 326 -2.46 -4.54 -6.96
C ASP A 326 -1.09 -5.18 -6.68
N LYS A 327 -0.91 -5.72 -5.46
CA LYS A 327 0.31 -6.46 -5.12
C LYS A 327 0.52 -7.71 -5.98
N LYS A 328 -0.56 -8.33 -6.48
CA LYS A 328 -0.47 -9.48 -7.39
C LYS A 328 -0.03 -9.07 -8.79
N ASP A 329 -0.24 -7.81 -9.14
CA ASP A 329 0.13 -7.23 -10.42
C ASP A 329 1.58 -6.70 -10.41
N LEU A 330 2.21 -6.63 -9.22
CA LEU A 330 3.61 -6.31 -9.08
C LEU A 330 4.51 -7.49 -9.52
N PRO A 331 5.60 -7.21 -10.25
CA PRO A 331 6.65 -8.19 -10.53
C PRO A 331 7.13 -8.89 -9.26
N LYS A 332 7.27 -10.22 -9.33
CA LYS A 332 7.69 -11.02 -8.17
C LYS A 332 9.06 -10.61 -7.65
N GLU A 333 9.96 -10.19 -8.52
CA GLU A 333 11.32 -9.77 -8.21
C GLU A 333 11.38 -8.50 -7.33
N LEU A 334 10.31 -7.69 -7.32
CA LEU A 334 10.19 -6.54 -6.44
C LEU A 334 9.78 -6.94 -5.02
N LEU A 335 8.95 -7.99 -4.91
CA LEU A 335 8.45 -8.52 -3.65
C LEU A 335 9.44 -9.50 -3.01
N GLU A 336 10.02 -10.38 -3.84
CA GLU A 336 11.03 -11.39 -3.54
C GLU A 336 12.38 -10.94 -4.09
N GLN A 337 13.12 -10.19 -3.27
CA GLN A 337 14.36 -9.58 -3.70
C GLN A 337 15.48 -10.63 -3.82
N LYS A 338 16.45 -10.39 -4.72
CA LYS A 338 17.57 -11.32 -4.98
C LYS A 338 18.45 -11.61 -3.76
N ASP A 339 18.42 -10.75 -2.74
CA ASP A 339 19.11 -10.94 -1.46
C ASP A 339 18.30 -11.81 -0.46
N GLY A 340 17.21 -12.41 -0.91
CA GLY A 340 16.34 -13.28 -0.12
C GLY A 340 15.36 -12.53 0.79
N LYS A 341 15.29 -11.20 0.70
CA LYS A 341 14.38 -10.39 1.52
C LYS A 341 13.02 -10.22 0.86
N LEU A 342 12.00 -10.09 1.72
CA LEU A 342 10.62 -9.89 1.31
C LEU A 342 10.15 -8.49 1.67
N VAL A 343 9.64 -7.76 0.68
CA VAL A 343 9.04 -6.44 0.91
C VAL A 343 7.62 -6.63 1.45
N ASP A 344 7.38 -6.10 2.65
CA ASP A 344 6.11 -6.29 3.36
C ASP A 344 4.95 -5.63 2.60
N HIS A 345 5.03 -4.31 2.34
CA HIS A 345 3.97 -3.53 1.69
C HIS A 345 4.51 -2.80 0.48
N MET A 346 3.88 -3.01 -0.67
CA MET A 346 4.24 -2.31 -1.90
C MET A 346 3.03 -2.08 -2.79
N PHE A 347 2.95 -0.91 -3.41
CA PHE A 347 1.95 -0.61 -4.45
C PHE A 347 2.45 0.48 -5.40
N ILE A 348 1.88 0.55 -6.60
CA ILE A 348 2.11 1.65 -7.54
C ILE A 348 1.07 2.75 -7.29
N GLY A 349 1.52 4.00 -7.28
CA GLY A 349 0.65 5.16 -7.05
C GLY A 349 1.17 6.43 -7.71
N GLN A 350 0.44 7.52 -7.51
CA GLN A 350 0.76 8.83 -8.07
C GLN A 350 2.13 9.35 -7.61
N GLY A 351 2.88 9.98 -8.52
CA GLY A 351 4.13 10.66 -8.19
C GLY A 351 3.94 11.79 -7.16
N LEU A 352 5.02 12.18 -6.49
CA LEU A 352 5.00 13.25 -5.48
C LEU A 352 5.02 14.66 -6.10
N ILE A 353 5.41 14.77 -7.37
CA ILE A 353 5.55 16.05 -8.07
C ILE A 353 4.27 16.40 -8.82
N GLU A 354 3.80 15.49 -9.68
CA GLU A 354 2.63 15.67 -10.53
C GLU A 354 1.78 14.39 -10.53
N GLN A 355 0.49 14.52 -10.86
CA GLN A 355 -0.39 13.37 -11.06
C GLN A 355 -0.39 12.95 -12.53
N SER A 356 -0.48 11.65 -12.77
CA SER A 356 -0.58 11.10 -14.12
C SER A 356 -1.39 9.81 -14.16
N ASP A 357 -2.01 9.56 -15.30
CA ASP A 357 -2.64 8.29 -15.64
C ASP A 357 -1.71 7.38 -16.46
N ILE A 358 -0.50 7.84 -16.80
CA ILE A 358 0.50 7.09 -17.58
C ILE A 358 1.34 6.24 -16.62
N PRO A 359 1.40 4.90 -16.80
CA PRO A 359 2.12 4.00 -15.89
C PRO A 359 3.59 4.38 -15.66
N ALA A 360 4.28 4.82 -16.72
CA ALA A 360 5.68 5.23 -16.67
C ALA A 360 5.93 6.45 -15.76
N GLU A 361 4.91 7.25 -15.48
CA GLU A 361 5.01 8.51 -14.71
C GLU A 361 4.57 8.35 -13.25
N LEU A 362 4.06 7.17 -12.91
CA LEU A 362 3.74 6.77 -11.54
C LEU A 362 5.03 6.51 -10.73
N THR A 363 4.89 6.14 -9.46
CA THR A 363 6.00 5.73 -8.61
C THR A 363 5.62 4.55 -7.71
N TYR A 364 6.63 3.92 -7.13
CA TYR A 364 6.44 2.84 -6.16
C TYR A 364 6.34 3.40 -4.75
N TYR A 365 5.33 2.96 -4.02
CA TYR A 365 5.20 3.18 -2.59
C TYR A 365 5.65 1.93 -1.86
N ILE A 366 6.62 2.07 -0.95
CA ILE A 366 7.22 0.96 -0.23
C ILE A 366 7.03 1.20 1.27
N GLY A 367 6.61 0.18 2.00
CA GLY A 367 6.50 0.29 3.44
C GLY A 367 6.65 -1.02 4.19
N ASP A 368 6.76 -0.86 5.50
CA ASP A 368 6.88 -1.94 6.48
C ASP A 368 5.95 -1.62 7.67
N SER A 369 5.39 -2.65 8.29
CA SER A 369 4.41 -2.49 9.36
C SER A 369 4.94 -3.04 10.67
N LYS A 370 4.74 -2.27 11.75
CA LYS A 370 5.24 -2.62 13.08
C LYS A 370 4.11 -2.89 14.06
N TYR A 371 4.23 -4.05 14.69
CA TYR A 371 3.36 -4.54 15.74
C TYR A 371 4.12 -4.55 17.08
N TYR A 372 4.24 -3.38 17.72
CA TYR A 372 5.03 -3.19 18.93
C TYR A 372 4.19 -2.75 20.13
N LYS A 373 4.74 -3.03 21.32
CA LYS A 373 4.26 -2.47 22.58
C LYS A 373 4.67 -0.99 22.67
N ARG A 374 3.82 -0.13 23.25
CA ARG A 374 4.15 1.28 23.48
C ARG A 374 5.34 1.40 24.44
N THR A 375 6.17 2.40 24.21
CA THR A 375 7.22 2.80 25.16
C THR A 375 6.72 3.94 26.04
N LYS A 376 7.42 4.22 27.16
CA LYS A 376 7.05 5.25 28.15
C LYS A 376 6.81 6.66 27.56
N SER A 377 7.40 6.96 26.39
CA SER A 377 7.30 8.25 25.71
C SER A 377 6.07 8.40 24.81
N ASP A 378 5.18 7.40 24.79
CA ASP A 378 4.08 7.32 23.81
C ASP A 378 4.58 7.38 22.34
N ALA A 379 5.82 6.96 22.12
CA ALA A 379 6.41 6.84 20.80
C ALA A 379 6.69 5.38 20.48
N VAL A 380 6.44 4.99 19.24
CA VAL A 380 6.97 3.75 18.70
C VAL A 380 8.37 4.06 18.17
N HIS A 381 9.40 3.66 18.91
CA HIS A 381 10.78 3.82 18.47
C HIS A 381 11.11 2.76 17.42
N LEU A 382 11.33 3.21 16.18
CA LEU A 382 11.82 2.36 15.10
C LEU A 382 13.26 1.97 15.41
N GLY A 383 13.52 0.67 15.53
CA GLY A 383 14.89 0.17 15.69
C GLY A 383 15.72 0.45 14.43
N THR A 384 17.00 0.79 14.62
CA THR A 384 17.93 1.14 13.53
C THR A 384 17.95 0.08 12.42
N ASN A 385 17.86 -1.20 12.78
CA ASN A 385 17.82 -2.30 11.82
C ASN A 385 16.60 -2.26 10.89
N SER A 386 15.42 -1.86 11.40
CA SER A 386 14.21 -1.75 10.58
C SER A 386 14.33 -0.60 9.57
N ILE A 387 14.90 0.53 10.01
CA ILE A 387 15.16 1.68 9.15
C ILE A 387 16.12 1.30 8.01
N TYR A 388 17.24 0.63 8.33
CA TYR A 388 18.19 0.18 7.31
C TYR A 388 17.59 -0.87 6.37
N LYS A 389 16.75 -1.80 6.88
CA LYS A 389 15.98 -2.75 6.06
C LYS A 389 15.12 -2.00 5.04
N GLN A 390 14.39 -0.97 5.47
CA GLN A 390 13.53 -0.17 4.61
C GLN A 390 14.31 0.57 3.50
N TYR A 391 15.43 1.22 3.83
CA TYR A 391 16.25 1.87 2.80
C TYR A 391 16.85 0.87 1.82
N THR A 392 17.20 -0.33 2.28
CA THR A 392 17.69 -1.41 1.41
C THR A 392 16.62 -1.81 0.40
N TYR A 393 15.35 -1.91 0.83
CA TYR A 393 14.24 -2.21 -0.06
C TYR A 393 14.10 -1.18 -1.18
N ALA A 394 14.09 0.10 -0.84
CA ALA A 394 14.01 1.17 -1.83
C ALA A 394 15.16 1.13 -2.84
N LYS A 395 16.40 0.94 -2.36
CA LYS A 395 17.58 0.84 -3.25
C LYS A 395 17.49 -0.35 -4.20
N ASN A 396 17.03 -1.50 -3.72
CA ASN A 396 16.84 -2.70 -4.54
C ASN A 396 15.76 -2.47 -5.61
N VAL A 397 14.66 -1.79 -5.28
CA VAL A 397 13.62 -1.41 -6.26
C VAL A 397 14.18 -0.45 -7.32
N ILE A 398 14.96 0.58 -6.93
CA ILE A 398 15.60 1.51 -7.87
C ILE A 398 16.54 0.75 -8.81
N GLN A 399 17.38 -0.13 -8.27
CA GLN A 399 18.33 -0.90 -9.08
C GLN A 399 17.61 -1.84 -10.06
N TRP A 400 16.55 -2.51 -9.61
CA TRP A 400 15.72 -3.35 -10.48
C TRP A 400 15.10 -2.52 -11.60
N ASN A 401 14.54 -1.35 -11.28
CA ASN A 401 13.93 -0.45 -12.25
C ASN A 401 14.95 0.05 -13.27
N LEU A 402 16.16 0.38 -12.84
CA LEU A 402 17.23 0.81 -13.72
C LEU A 402 17.60 -0.29 -14.73
N ASN A 403 17.81 -1.52 -14.26
CA ASN A 403 18.16 -2.65 -15.12
C ASN A 403 17.07 -2.87 -16.17
N LEU A 404 15.81 -2.85 -15.73
CA LEU A 404 14.65 -3.06 -16.58
C LEU A 404 14.62 -2.12 -17.81
N PHE A 405 14.84 -0.81 -17.61
CA PHE A 405 14.80 0.15 -18.71
C PHE A 405 16.10 0.18 -19.51
N LEU A 406 17.25 -0.12 -18.90
CA LEU A 406 18.52 -0.26 -19.63
C LEU A 406 18.54 -1.47 -20.56
N ASP A 407 17.87 -2.55 -20.18
CA ASP A 407 17.74 -3.77 -20.99
C ASP A 407 16.74 -3.59 -22.17
N GLY A 408 16.12 -2.42 -22.31
CA GLY A 408 15.19 -2.09 -23.40
C GLY A 408 13.82 -2.77 -23.29
N ALA A 409 13.46 -3.29 -22.10
CA ALA A 409 12.17 -3.91 -21.88
C ALA A 409 11.07 -2.83 -21.77
N ALA A 410 10.27 -2.67 -22.82
CA ALA A 410 9.07 -1.83 -22.76
C ALA A 410 8.02 -2.53 -21.90
N ASN A 411 7.79 -2.02 -20.68
CA ASN A 411 6.80 -2.57 -19.78
C ASN A 411 5.89 -1.49 -19.16
N GLU A 412 4.73 -1.93 -18.67
CA GLU A 412 3.72 -1.09 -18.02
C GLU A 412 4.14 -0.69 -16.58
N GLN A 413 5.43 -0.50 -16.34
CA GLN A 413 5.98 -0.20 -15.02
C GLN A 413 6.38 1.29 -14.89
N PRO A 414 6.33 1.86 -13.69
CA PRO A 414 6.89 3.18 -13.40
C PRO A 414 8.34 3.33 -13.87
N GLN A 415 8.67 4.40 -14.58
CA GLN A 415 10.04 4.77 -14.94
C GLN A 415 10.55 5.82 -13.96
N LEU A 416 11.48 5.42 -13.10
CA LEU A 416 11.94 6.31 -12.03
C LEU A 416 12.94 7.35 -12.50
N ARG A 417 13.82 7.00 -13.45
CA ARG A 417 14.92 7.87 -13.89
C ARG A 417 14.56 8.60 -15.18
N ASP A 418 14.72 9.92 -15.16
CA ASP A 418 14.68 10.75 -16.36
C ASP A 418 16.01 10.66 -17.13
N ALA A 419 15.96 10.61 -18.46
CA ALA A 419 17.15 10.48 -19.29
C ALA A 419 17.92 11.80 -19.47
N LEU A 420 17.25 12.95 -19.40
CA LEU A 420 17.86 14.27 -19.62
C LEU A 420 18.60 14.75 -18.38
N THR A 421 17.96 14.72 -17.21
CA THR A 421 18.54 15.23 -15.96
C THR A 421 19.26 14.15 -15.15
N GLU A 422 19.03 12.87 -15.48
CA GLU A 422 19.35 11.70 -14.65
C GLU A 422 18.77 11.73 -13.24
N GLY A 423 17.82 12.63 -12.99
CA GLY A 423 17.08 12.74 -11.74
C GLY A 423 16.08 11.59 -11.60
N TYR A 424 15.83 11.20 -10.36
CA TYR A 424 14.90 10.14 -10.00
C TYR A 424 13.62 10.72 -9.41
N ASN A 425 12.48 10.18 -9.84
CA ASN A 425 11.20 10.39 -9.18
C ASN A 425 11.31 9.88 -7.73
N PRO A 426 11.12 10.71 -6.70
CA PRO A 426 11.36 10.27 -5.33
C PRO A 426 10.38 9.14 -4.96
N ILE A 427 10.90 8.07 -4.36
CA ILE A 427 10.11 6.91 -3.91
C ILE A 427 9.56 7.18 -2.51
N PRO A 428 8.23 7.23 -2.33
CA PRO A 428 7.60 7.26 -1.01
C PRO A 428 7.96 6.04 -0.15
N ASN A 429 8.63 6.27 0.98
CA ASN A 429 8.91 5.24 1.98
C ASN A 429 8.16 5.51 3.28
N PHE A 430 7.49 4.50 3.83
CA PHE A 430 6.71 4.68 5.04
C PHE A 430 6.75 3.50 6.02
N PHE A 431 6.60 3.82 7.31
CA PHE A 431 6.28 2.86 8.36
C PHE A 431 4.85 3.05 8.84
N ILE A 432 4.18 1.94 9.16
CA ILE A 432 2.88 1.96 9.83
C ILE A 432 2.96 1.20 11.14
N SER A 433 2.67 1.90 12.23
CA SER A 433 2.63 1.28 13.56
C SER A 433 1.22 1.18 14.09
N ALA A 434 0.91 0.02 14.65
CA ALA A 434 -0.33 -0.19 15.40
C ALA A 434 -0.30 0.61 16.71
N ARG A 435 -1.36 1.39 16.97
CA ARG A 435 -1.52 2.17 18.19
C ARG A 435 -2.96 2.13 18.68
N ILE A 436 -3.16 2.11 20.00
CA ILE A 436 -4.45 2.48 20.59
C ILE A 436 -4.34 3.93 21.07
N PRO A 437 -5.28 4.84 20.71
CA PRO A 437 -5.27 6.22 21.20
C PRO A 437 -5.21 6.29 22.74
N ASN A 438 -4.59 7.33 23.30
CA ASN A 438 -4.53 7.50 24.77
C ASN A 438 -5.79 8.20 25.27
N ARG A 439 -6.37 7.74 26.38
CA ARG A 439 -7.50 8.40 27.06
C ARG A 439 -7.27 9.91 27.29
N ALA A 440 -6.08 10.32 27.75
CA ALA A 440 -5.77 11.71 28.09
C ALA A 440 -5.87 12.68 26.90
N ASN A 441 -5.52 12.21 25.69
CA ASN A 441 -5.40 13.07 24.50
C ASN A 441 -6.49 12.79 23.46
N SER A 442 -7.35 11.79 23.67
CA SER A 442 -8.23 11.27 22.63
C SER A 442 -9.73 11.33 22.98
N GLY A 443 -10.12 11.62 24.22
CA GLY A 443 -11.53 11.78 24.59
C GLY A 443 -12.38 10.61 24.11
N ASP A 444 -13.46 10.91 23.37
CA ASP A 444 -14.41 9.93 22.79
C ASP A 444 -13.79 8.94 21.76
N LYS A 445 -12.54 9.18 21.34
CA LYS A 445 -11.81 8.29 20.41
C LYS A 445 -11.10 7.14 21.13
N PHE A 446 -10.94 7.22 22.45
CA PHE A 446 -10.35 6.14 23.24
C PHE A 446 -11.17 4.84 23.08
N LEU A 447 -10.48 3.71 22.87
CA LEU A 447 -11.10 2.38 22.65
C LEU A 447 -12.10 2.30 21.50
N SER A 448 -12.09 3.27 20.58
CA SER A 448 -12.98 3.29 19.42
C SER A 448 -12.51 2.36 18.32
N PHE A 449 -13.45 1.57 17.78
CA PHE A 449 -13.24 0.73 16.59
C PHE A 449 -13.59 1.46 15.28
N ASN A 450 -14.01 2.73 15.35
CA ASN A 450 -14.51 3.49 14.21
C ASN A 450 -13.56 4.61 13.75
N GLU A 451 -12.49 4.89 14.51
CA GLU A 451 -11.52 5.92 14.14
C GLU A 451 -10.48 5.35 13.17
N GLY A 452 -10.66 5.65 11.87
CA GLY A 452 -9.79 5.16 10.80
C GLY A 452 -8.75 6.15 10.27
N THR A 453 -8.51 7.26 10.96
CA THR A 453 -7.59 8.30 10.51
C THR A 453 -6.14 7.91 10.75
N LEU A 454 -5.25 8.29 9.82
CA LEU A 454 -3.81 8.20 10.04
C LEU A 454 -3.34 9.36 10.91
N ASN A 455 -2.46 9.07 11.87
CA ASN A 455 -1.84 10.09 12.71
C ASN A 455 -0.35 10.14 12.35
N SER A 456 0.17 11.32 12.03
CA SER A 456 1.61 11.50 11.81
C SER A 456 2.27 11.60 13.17
N GLN A 457 3.35 10.85 13.37
CA GLN A 457 4.26 11.19 14.46
C GLN A 457 5.16 12.31 13.94
N ASP A 458 4.85 13.55 14.30
CA ASP A 458 5.60 14.75 13.86
C ASP A 458 7.11 14.63 14.11
N ARG A 459 7.51 13.76 15.06
CA ARG A 459 8.90 13.50 15.46
C ARG A 459 9.60 12.29 14.80
N ASN A 460 9.02 11.66 13.76
CA ASN A 460 9.60 10.45 13.16
C ASN A 460 9.75 10.48 11.63
N VAL A 461 10.14 11.61 11.06
CA VAL A 461 10.74 11.69 9.72
C VAL A 461 12.21 11.32 9.77
N GLN A 462 12.69 10.55 8.79
CA GLN A 462 14.10 10.25 8.59
C GLN A 462 14.51 10.47 7.14
N LEU A 463 15.76 10.84 6.92
CA LEU A 463 16.30 11.08 5.59
C LEU A 463 17.63 10.36 5.44
N ASN A 464 17.70 9.42 4.51
CA ASN A 464 18.96 8.87 4.02
C ASN A 464 19.38 9.63 2.77
N ARG A 465 20.67 9.96 2.63
CA ARG A 465 21.22 10.70 1.50
C ARG A 465 22.72 10.51 1.39
N GLN A 466 23.25 10.61 0.16
CA GLN A 466 24.69 10.66 -0.10
C GLN A 466 25.20 12.09 -0.26
N TYR A 467 24.36 12.97 -0.83
CA TYR A 467 24.70 14.36 -1.11
C TYR A 467 23.65 15.28 -0.49
N GLU A 468 24.10 16.45 -0.02
CA GLU A 468 23.22 17.52 0.40
C GLU A 468 22.59 18.19 -0.81
N ASN A 469 21.40 18.76 -0.62
CA ASN A 469 20.74 19.59 -1.63
C ASN A 469 20.47 18.85 -2.95
N ARG A 470 20.12 17.56 -2.89
CA ARG A 470 19.77 16.75 -4.06
C ARG A 470 18.57 15.85 -3.79
N LEU A 471 17.36 16.40 -3.92
CA LEU A 471 16.12 15.63 -3.70
C LEU A 471 15.95 14.49 -4.69
N PHE A 472 16.28 14.72 -5.96
CA PHE A 472 16.09 13.78 -7.07
C PHE A 472 17.29 12.85 -7.27
N ASP A 473 18.16 12.73 -6.28
CA ASP A 473 19.24 11.74 -6.29
C ASP A 473 18.69 10.38 -5.86
N ARG A 474 19.14 9.31 -6.50
CA ARG A 474 18.71 7.93 -6.21
C ARG A 474 18.91 7.54 -4.73
N ASP A 475 19.90 8.12 -4.07
CA ASP A 475 20.28 7.79 -2.70
C ASP A 475 19.57 8.69 -1.66
N THR A 476 18.78 9.68 -2.11
CA THR A 476 17.95 10.55 -1.27
C THR A 476 16.59 9.90 -1.01
N LEU A 477 16.46 9.25 0.15
CA LEU A 477 15.28 8.48 0.54
C LEU A 477 14.66 9.06 1.80
N LEU A 478 13.46 9.64 1.65
CA LEU A 478 12.65 10.16 2.75
C LEU A 478 11.77 9.04 3.32
N LEU A 479 11.87 8.82 4.62
CA LEU A 479 11.09 7.84 5.36
C LEU A 479 10.15 8.54 6.35
N CYS A 480 8.85 8.31 6.20
CA CYS A 480 7.83 8.86 7.08
C CYS A 480 7.19 7.78 7.96
N HIS A 481 6.84 8.12 9.20
CA HIS A 481 6.21 7.18 10.14
C HIS A 481 4.78 7.59 10.48
N TYR A 482 3.85 6.66 10.34
CA TYR A 482 2.43 6.84 10.62
C TYR A 482 1.94 5.87 11.69
N ASP A 483 1.08 6.38 12.58
CA ASP A 483 0.30 5.56 13.50
C ASP A 483 -1.08 5.30 12.92
N VAL A 484 -1.55 4.07 13.11
CA VAL A 484 -2.90 3.66 12.79
C VAL A 484 -3.59 3.08 14.02
N ASN A 485 -4.88 3.39 14.18
CA ASN A 485 -5.66 2.82 15.26
C ASN A 485 -5.80 1.29 15.08
N PHE A 486 -5.14 0.53 15.94
CA PHE A 486 -5.13 -0.92 15.94
C PHE A 486 -6.55 -1.50 15.95
N LEU A 487 -7.44 -0.96 16.80
CA LEU A 487 -8.81 -1.42 16.98
C LEU A 487 -9.63 -1.26 15.70
N PHE A 488 -9.48 -0.11 15.04
CA PHE A 488 -10.11 0.12 13.75
C PHE A 488 -9.62 -0.88 12.70
N ILE A 489 -8.30 -1.10 12.61
CA ILE A 489 -7.69 -1.98 11.61
C ILE A 489 -8.13 -3.44 11.76
N VAL A 490 -8.12 -3.97 12.99
CA VAL A 490 -8.63 -5.33 13.22
C VAL A 490 -10.12 -5.44 12.88
N SER A 491 -10.91 -4.39 13.15
CA SER A 491 -12.34 -4.42 12.80
C SER A 491 -12.59 -4.33 11.30
N LEU A 492 -11.83 -3.49 10.59
CA LEU A 492 -11.96 -3.28 9.15
C LEU A 492 -11.56 -4.54 8.38
N TYR A 493 -10.46 -5.18 8.78
CA TYR A 493 -10.02 -6.44 8.22
C TYR A 493 -10.98 -7.58 8.56
N GLY A 494 -11.28 -7.79 9.85
CA GLY A 494 -12.13 -8.88 10.34
C GLY A 494 -13.58 -8.83 9.84
N ARG A 495 -14.10 -7.63 9.53
CA ARG A 495 -15.42 -7.46 8.90
C ARG A 495 -15.47 -8.00 7.47
N ASP A 496 -14.33 -8.12 6.79
CA ASP A 496 -14.20 -8.68 5.43
C ASP A 496 -15.11 -7.98 4.38
N ASN A 497 -15.37 -6.69 4.57
CA ASN A 497 -16.18 -5.88 3.66
C ASN A 497 -15.29 -5.20 2.61
N LYS A 498 -15.24 -5.76 1.40
CA LYS A 498 -14.37 -5.29 0.31
C LYS A 498 -14.57 -3.82 -0.04
N ARG A 499 -15.81 -3.31 0.01
CA ARG A 499 -16.10 -1.89 -0.27
C ARG A 499 -15.50 -0.96 0.79
N GLN A 500 -15.68 -1.29 2.08
CA GLN A 500 -15.09 -0.49 3.16
C GLN A 500 -13.55 -0.52 3.12
N GLN A 501 -12.98 -1.70 2.85
CA GLN A 501 -11.53 -1.86 2.71
C GLN A 501 -10.98 -1.03 1.53
N SER A 502 -11.65 -1.05 0.37
CA SER A 502 -11.27 -0.26 -0.79
C SER A 502 -11.37 1.25 -0.54
N ASN A 503 -12.43 1.69 0.14
CA ASN A 503 -12.59 3.11 0.49
C ASN A 503 -11.46 3.59 1.42
N TRP A 504 -11.12 2.79 2.43
CA TRP A 504 -10.03 3.13 3.35
C TRP A 504 -8.67 3.09 2.65
N ARG A 505 -8.43 2.13 1.75
CA ARG A 505 -7.23 2.06 0.92
C ARG A 505 -7.01 3.35 0.14
N ALA A 506 -8.04 3.81 -0.58
CA ALA A 506 -7.97 5.03 -1.38
C ALA A 506 -7.65 6.25 -0.49
N TYR A 507 -8.30 6.34 0.67
CA TYR A 507 -8.02 7.38 1.67
C TYR A 507 -6.55 7.35 2.14
N VAL A 508 -6.06 6.19 2.58
CA VAL A 508 -4.69 6.02 3.11
C VAL A 508 -3.62 6.34 2.08
N ARG A 509 -3.78 5.87 0.84
CA ARG A 509 -2.81 6.15 -0.23
C ARG A 509 -2.74 7.64 -0.54
N LYS A 510 -3.89 8.32 -0.57
CA LYS A 510 -3.95 9.78 -0.73
C LYS A 510 -3.27 10.49 0.44
N GLU A 511 -3.52 10.06 1.67
CA GLU A 511 -2.89 10.63 2.87
C GLU A 511 -1.37 10.45 2.88
N PHE A 512 -0.84 9.30 2.44
CA PHE A 512 0.60 9.11 2.31
C PHE A 512 1.21 10.13 1.36
N ARG A 513 0.63 10.27 0.16
CA ARG A 513 1.11 11.27 -0.81
C ARG A 513 1.11 12.67 -0.21
N LEU A 514 -0.03 13.12 0.32
CA LEU A 514 -0.19 14.48 0.85
C LEU A 514 0.77 14.77 2.00
N ARG A 515 0.95 13.83 2.93
CA ARG A 515 1.84 14.04 4.09
C ARG A 515 3.31 14.04 3.70
N ILE A 516 3.71 13.19 2.77
CA ILE A 516 5.08 13.18 2.23
C ILE A 516 5.35 14.49 1.48
N GLN A 517 4.43 14.95 0.63
CA GLN A 517 4.50 16.25 -0.03
C GLN A 517 4.62 17.40 0.98
N ALA A 518 3.82 17.38 2.06
CA ALA A 518 3.90 18.37 3.13
C ALA A 518 5.27 18.37 3.84
N THR A 519 5.87 17.19 4.06
CA THR A 519 7.23 17.09 4.60
C THR A 519 8.26 17.65 3.61
N LEU A 520 8.15 17.32 2.32
CA LEU A 520 9.05 17.85 1.29
C LEU A 520 8.95 19.37 1.15
N ASN A 521 7.75 19.95 1.20
CA ASN A 521 7.54 21.40 1.19
C ASN A 521 8.19 22.14 2.39
N LYS A 522 8.46 21.44 3.49
CA LYS A 522 9.21 22.00 4.63
C LYS A 522 10.73 21.94 4.41
N LEU A 523 11.20 20.95 3.64
CA LEU A 523 12.62 20.68 3.42
C LEU A 523 13.17 21.41 2.17
N TYR A 524 12.35 21.57 1.13
CA TYR A 524 12.77 22.08 -0.16
C TYR A 524 11.85 23.21 -0.66
N ASP A 525 12.44 24.15 -1.41
CA ASP A 525 11.74 25.08 -2.27
C ASP A 525 11.72 24.53 -3.70
N PHE A 526 10.53 24.49 -4.29
CA PHE A 526 10.31 23.94 -5.63
C PHE A 526 10.06 25.05 -6.64
N ARG A 527 10.70 24.97 -7.80
CA ARG A 527 10.53 25.92 -8.91
C ARG A 527 10.41 25.19 -10.23
N ILE A 528 9.66 25.78 -11.15
CA ILE A 528 9.49 25.30 -12.53
C ILE A 528 10.51 26.04 -13.40
N LEU A 529 11.22 25.30 -14.23
CA LEU A 529 12.15 25.82 -15.23
C LEU A 529 11.58 25.56 -16.62
N GLN A 530 11.32 26.61 -17.39
CA GLN A 530 10.92 26.53 -18.79
C GLN A 530 12.06 27.06 -19.67
N PRO A 531 12.44 26.37 -20.76
CA PRO A 531 13.57 26.80 -21.60
C PRO A 531 13.30 28.19 -22.21
N ARG A 532 14.32 29.06 -22.25
CA ARG A 532 14.21 30.33 -22.97
C ARG A 532 14.35 30.10 -24.46
N ASP A 533 13.60 30.87 -25.24
CA ASP A 533 13.75 30.86 -26.69
C ASP A 533 15.16 31.30 -27.11
N GLY A 534 15.71 30.67 -28.15
CA GLY A 534 17.06 30.93 -28.66
C GLY A 534 18.23 30.37 -27.84
N MET A 535 17.99 29.66 -26.73
CA MET A 535 19.05 29.07 -25.89
C MET A 535 19.09 27.54 -26.02
N ASP A 536 20.29 26.95 -26.12
CA ASP A 536 20.47 25.48 -26.06
C ASP A 536 20.41 24.99 -24.61
N CYS A 537 19.18 24.81 -24.12
CA CYS A 537 18.91 24.36 -22.77
C CYS A 537 19.29 22.89 -22.55
N HIS A 538 19.24 22.07 -23.61
CA HIS A 538 19.63 20.66 -23.57
C HIS A 538 21.14 20.52 -23.31
N GLU A 539 21.95 21.19 -24.12
CA GLU A 539 23.41 21.20 -23.97
C GLU A 539 23.83 21.84 -22.64
N TYR A 540 23.13 22.89 -22.18
CA TYR A 540 23.37 23.47 -20.87
C TYR A 540 23.20 22.45 -19.73
N VAL A 541 22.12 21.66 -19.72
CA VAL A 541 21.91 20.64 -18.67
C VAL A 541 23.02 19.60 -18.71
N GLN A 542 23.41 19.13 -19.90
CA GLN A 542 24.48 18.15 -20.07
C GLN A 542 25.85 18.68 -19.61
N ASN A 543 26.23 19.89 -20.01
CA ASN A 543 27.52 20.48 -19.66
C ASN A 543 27.61 20.84 -18.16
N ASN A 544 26.48 21.12 -17.52
CA ASN A 544 26.41 21.45 -16.09
C ASN A 544 25.92 20.27 -15.23
N PHE A 545 25.99 19.04 -15.76
CA PHE A 545 25.50 17.85 -15.08
C PHE A 545 26.02 17.70 -13.65
N HIS A 546 27.33 17.90 -13.43
CA HIS A 546 27.95 17.81 -12.11
C HIS A 546 27.31 18.72 -11.04
N LEU A 547 26.79 19.89 -11.46
CA LEU A 547 26.16 20.89 -10.61
C LEU A 547 24.66 20.63 -10.43
N LEU A 548 23.99 20.18 -11.50
CA LEU A 548 22.54 20.06 -11.59
C LEU A 548 21.99 18.67 -11.21
N ASN A 549 22.83 17.64 -11.26
CA ASN A 549 22.43 16.26 -10.99
C ASN A 549 21.80 16.14 -9.59
N GLY A 550 20.66 15.47 -9.51
CA GLY A 550 19.87 15.29 -8.30
C GLY A 550 19.12 16.55 -7.82
N LYS A 551 19.32 17.71 -8.45
CA LYS A 551 18.56 18.96 -8.19
C LYS A 551 17.43 19.18 -9.20
N LEU A 552 17.59 18.64 -10.40
CA LEU A 552 16.62 18.72 -11.50
C LEU A 552 15.93 17.38 -11.75
N TYR A 553 14.64 17.44 -12.02
CA TYR A 553 13.85 16.30 -12.49
C TYR A 553 12.87 16.74 -13.57
N ARG A 554 12.70 15.91 -14.60
CA ARG A 554 11.70 16.10 -15.64
C ARG A 554 10.51 15.19 -15.36
N PRO A 555 9.32 15.74 -15.02
CA PRO A 555 8.18 14.90 -14.63
C PRO A 555 7.66 13.97 -15.72
N HIS A 556 7.69 14.44 -16.97
CA HIS A 556 7.24 13.67 -18.13
C HIS A 556 8.34 13.65 -19.18
N ALA A 557 8.58 12.51 -19.83
CA ALA A 557 9.61 12.41 -20.87
C ALA A 557 9.41 13.41 -22.03
N ASN A 558 8.19 13.89 -22.24
CA ASN A 558 7.84 14.87 -23.28
C ASN A 558 7.56 16.28 -22.71
N SER A 559 7.72 16.51 -21.40
CA SER A 559 7.45 17.84 -20.83
C SER A 559 8.49 18.85 -21.28
N ASN A 560 8.08 20.05 -21.69
CA ASN A 560 9.01 21.13 -22.00
C ASN A 560 9.33 22.02 -20.77
N TYR A 561 9.44 21.38 -19.60
CA TYR A 561 9.82 22.02 -18.33
C TYR A 561 10.51 21.02 -17.41
N LEU A 562 11.30 21.56 -16.48
CA LEU A 562 11.99 20.83 -15.41
C LEU A 562 11.52 21.35 -14.05
N ILE A 563 11.66 20.52 -13.02
CA ILE A 563 11.46 20.89 -11.63
C ILE A 563 12.81 20.99 -10.96
N LEU A 564 13.06 22.16 -10.36
CA LEU A 564 14.21 22.44 -9.52
C LEU A 564 13.78 22.35 -8.05
N ALA A 565 14.46 21.50 -7.28
CA ALA A 565 14.28 21.39 -5.84
C ALA A 565 15.57 21.80 -5.12
N LEU A 566 15.49 22.83 -4.30
CA LEU A 566 16.62 23.35 -3.52
C LEU A 566 16.29 23.34 -2.03
N LEU A 567 17.26 23.04 -1.18
CA LEU A 567 17.07 23.06 0.27
C LEU A 567 16.58 24.43 0.72
N LYS A 568 15.53 24.40 1.53
CA LYS A 568 14.92 25.58 2.10
C LYS A 568 15.60 25.92 3.42
N LYS A 569 15.75 27.23 3.71
CA LYS A 569 16.05 27.69 5.06
C LYS A 569 14.86 27.37 5.97
N GLY A 570 14.93 26.23 6.65
CA GLY A 570 13.79 25.65 7.35
C GLY A 570 13.82 25.79 8.87
N ASP A 571 12.85 25.14 9.50
CA ASP A 571 12.73 24.97 10.95
C ASP A 571 13.90 24.13 11.49
N ASN A 572 14.75 24.73 12.32
CA ASN A 572 15.91 24.07 12.93
C ASN A 572 15.52 22.76 13.63
N GLY A 573 14.30 22.67 14.20
CA GLY A 573 13.83 21.46 14.86
C GLY A 573 13.67 20.26 13.93
N LEU A 574 13.21 20.47 12.69
CA LEU A 574 13.08 19.40 11.69
C LEU A 574 14.45 18.94 11.20
N TRP A 575 15.36 19.87 10.91
CA TRP A 575 16.72 19.55 10.46
C TRP A 575 17.51 18.77 11.50
N GLU A 576 17.42 19.16 12.78
CA GLU A 576 18.02 18.44 13.89
C GLU A 576 17.47 17.01 14.00
N GLN A 577 16.16 16.84 13.83
CA GLN A 577 15.50 15.53 13.87
C GLN A 577 16.00 14.58 12.77
N ILE A 578 16.21 15.08 11.55
CA ILE A 578 16.80 14.30 10.44
C ILE A 578 18.35 14.31 10.46
N LYS A 579 18.95 14.75 11.57
CA LYS A 579 20.40 14.72 11.83
C LYS A 579 21.22 15.52 10.83
N ILE A 580 20.69 16.64 10.35
CA ILE A 580 21.44 17.62 9.53
C ILE A 580 21.80 18.81 10.40
N ARG A 581 23.07 19.22 10.35
CA ARG A 581 23.52 20.39 11.11
C ARG A 581 23.03 21.67 10.42
N PRO A 582 22.55 22.67 11.18
CA PRO A 582 22.12 23.94 10.61
C PRO A 582 23.19 24.66 9.76
N GLU A 583 24.48 24.52 10.08
CA GLU A 583 25.55 25.17 9.29
C GLU A 583 25.65 24.62 7.87
N VAL A 584 25.42 23.31 7.68
CA VAL A 584 25.41 22.68 6.36
C VAL A 584 24.26 23.24 5.53
N ILE A 585 23.08 23.38 6.13
CA ILE A 585 21.91 24.00 5.47
C ILE A 585 22.21 25.46 5.10
N ALA A 586 22.80 26.22 6.01
CA ALA A 586 23.15 27.62 5.75
C ALA A 586 24.12 27.78 4.57
N ASN A 587 25.11 26.90 4.46
CA ASN A 587 26.06 26.89 3.34
C ASN A 587 25.38 26.54 2.01
N GLU A 588 24.53 25.52 1.99
CA GLU A 588 23.77 25.15 0.78
C GLU A 588 22.81 26.27 0.35
N VAL A 589 22.10 26.87 1.31
CA VAL A 589 21.17 27.98 1.04
C VAL A 589 21.91 29.21 0.51
N ALA A 590 23.10 29.54 1.02
CA ALA A 590 23.88 30.66 0.52
C ALA A 590 24.31 30.46 -0.95
N ASN A 591 24.51 29.22 -1.39
CA ASN A 591 24.87 28.89 -2.76
C ASN A 591 23.65 28.81 -3.70
N ASN A 592 22.43 28.71 -3.17
CA ASN A 592 21.22 28.58 -3.97
C ASN A 592 20.97 29.81 -4.86
N ASP A 593 21.21 31.03 -4.36
CA ASP A 593 20.95 32.25 -5.12
C ASP A 593 21.85 32.34 -6.37
N ALA A 594 23.16 32.08 -6.22
CA ALA A 594 24.10 32.05 -7.34
C ALA A 594 23.76 30.94 -8.37
N MET A 595 23.23 29.80 -7.91
CA MET A 595 22.77 28.74 -8.80
C MET A 595 21.52 29.16 -9.59
N ILE A 596 20.55 29.81 -8.93
CA ILE A 596 19.35 30.32 -9.58
C ILE A 596 19.73 31.36 -10.63
N GLU A 597 20.61 32.31 -10.32
CA GLU A 597 21.11 33.31 -11.28
C GLU A 597 21.77 32.69 -12.52
N ASN A 598 22.49 31.58 -12.36
CA ASN A 598 23.10 30.87 -13.48
C ASN A 598 22.02 30.20 -14.37
N VAL A 599 21.07 29.50 -13.73
CA VAL A 599 19.96 28.83 -14.42
C VAL A 599 19.05 29.84 -15.13
N GLU A 600 18.79 31.02 -14.54
CA GLU A 600 17.95 32.07 -15.13
C GLU A 600 18.45 32.62 -16.47
N ARG A 601 19.75 32.46 -16.78
CA ARG A 601 20.32 32.85 -18.09
C ARG A 601 19.79 31.99 -19.23
N PHE A 602 19.49 30.72 -18.96
CA PHE A 602 19.04 29.75 -19.96
C PHE A 602 17.54 29.43 -19.82
N PHE A 603 16.99 29.57 -18.61
CA PHE A 603 15.61 29.21 -18.29
C PHE A 603 14.80 30.40 -17.76
N HIS A 604 13.51 30.38 -18.02
CA HIS A 604 12.53 31.11 -17.23
C HIS A 604 12.29 30.33 -15.94
N VAL A 605 12.53 30.98 -14.79
CA VAL A 605 12.40 30.35 -13.47
C VAL A 605 11.14 30.88 -12.79
N SER A 606 10.25 29.99 -12.38
CA SER A 606 9.04 30.40 -11.67
C SER A 606 9.33 30.87 -10.24
N PRO A 607 8.39 31.60 -9.61
CA PRO A 607 8.33 31.70 -8.16
C PRO A 607 8.28 30.30 -7.51
N SER A 608 8.66 30.24 -6.23
CA SER A 608 8.54 29.00 -5.44
C SER A 608 7.09 28.56 -5.34
N PHE A 609 6.83 27.27 -5.52
CA PHE A 609 5.51 26.67 -5.36
C PHE A 609 5.55 25.53 -4.33
N THR A 610 4.37 25.12 -3.87
CA THR A 610 4.22 23.98 -2.95
C THR A 610 3.72 22.77 -3.72
N LEU A 611 4.30 21.60 -3.45
CA LEU A 611 3.75 20.33 -3.92
C LEU A 611 2.33 20.16 -3.35
N ASP A 612 1.32 20.10 -4.21
CA ASP A 612 -0.06 19.80 -3.85
C ASP A 612 -0.68 18.80 -4.86
N SER A 613 -2.00 18.82 -5.05
CA SER A 613 -2.66 17.93 -5.99
C SER A 613 -2.39 18.28 -7.44
N ASP A 614 -2.20 19.55 -7.81
CA ASP A 614 -2.29 20.02 -9.20
C ASP A 614 -1.19 21.03 -9.54
N LEU A 615 -0.19 20.59 -10.30
CA LEU A 615 0.91 21.44 -10.76
C LEU A 615 0.43 22.36 -11.89
N ASN A 616 0.46 23.67 -11.66
CA ASN A 616 0.10 24.67 -12.68
C ASN A 616 1.35 25.24 -13.34
N ILE A 617 1.52 24.97 -14.64
CA ILE A 617 2.66 25.46 -15.42
C ILE A 617 2.36 26.89 -15.91
N PRO A 618 3.22 27.88 -15.65
CA PRO A 618 3.04 29.24 -16.16
C PRO A 618 3.00 29.28 -17.70
N VAL A 619 2.01 29.99 -18.26
CA VAL A 619 1.94 30.26 -19.69
C VAL A 619 2.86 31.43 -20.02
N LEU A 620 3.89 31.17 -20.82
CA LEU A 620 4.90 32.15 -21.24
C LEU A 620 4.86 32.31 -22.77
N GLY A 621 5.09 33.54 -23.26
CA GLY A 621 5.01 33.85 -24.69
C GLY A 621 6.23 33.47 -25.53
N GLN A 622 7.40 33.28 -24.91
CA GLN A 622 8.67 32.94 -25.58
C GLN A 622 9.32 31.76 -24.86
N VAL A 623 8.95 30.54 -25.23
CA VAL A 623 9.48 29.29 -24.66
C VAL A 623 10.27 28.57 -25.74
N GLY A 624 11.52 28.20 -25.43
CA GLY A 624 12.40 27.41 -26.28
C GLY A 624 12.08 25.91 -26.22
N THR A 625 13.09 25.06 -26.40
CA THR A 625 12.94 23.60 -26.31
C THR A 625 13.99 22.96 -25.38
N LEU A 626 13.60 21.87 -24.72
CA LEU A 626 14.50 20.94 -24.02
C LEU A 626 15.04 19.83 -24.92
N ASP A 627 14.52 19.72 -26.14
CA ASP A 627 14.99 18.75 -27.13
C ASP A 627 16.36 19.16 -27.66
N PRO A 628 17.21 18.18 -28.00
CA PRO A 628 18.53 18.48 -28.55
C PRO A 628 18.41 19.26 -29.87
N ILE A 629 19.09 20.39 -29.94
CA ILE A 629 19.17 21.18 -31.18
C ILE A 629 20.09 20.42 -32.15
N PRO A 630 19.66 20.12 -33.39
CA PRO A 630 20.51 19.47 -34.37
C PRO A 630 21.76 20.32 -34.62
N LYS A 631 22.95 19.78 -34.33
CA LYS A 631 24.22 20.47 -34.66
C LYS A 631 24.24 20.74 -36.16
N LYS A 632 24.41 22.02 -36.53
CA LYS A 632 24.51 22.43 -37.93
C LYS A 632 25.70 21.72 -38.56
N GLU A 633 25.47 20.87 -39.57
CA GLU A 633 26.56 20.18 -40.27
C GLU A 633 27.51 21.22 -40.90
N VAL A 634 28.75 21.25 -40.42
CA VAL A 634 29.81 22.06 -41.03
C VAL A 634 30.30 21.34 -42.28
N LYS A 635 30.29 22.04 -43.42
CA LYS A 635 30.83 21.53 -44.68
C LYS A 635 32.26 22.04 -44.82
N ASN A 636 33.25 21.19 -44.57
CA ASN A 636 34.66 21.55 -44.54
C ASN A 636 35.56 20.59 -45.35
N VAL A 637 34.99 19.56 -45.98
CA VAL A 637 35.73 18.59 -46.79
C VAL A 637 35.54 18.88 -48.28
N LEU A 638 36.60 19.29 -48.96
CA LEU A 638 36.60 19.51 -50.41
C LEU A 638 36.85 18.19 -51.15
N THR A 639 36.01 17.86 -52.13
CA THR A 639 36.23 16.69 -52.98
C THR A 639 37.07 17.01 -54.22
N GLY A 640 37.98 16.10 -54.58
CA GLY A 640 38.79 16.20 -55.80
C GLY A 640 38.85 14.89 -56.55
N PHE A 641 39.27 14.96 -57.81
CA PHE A 641 39.42 13.79 -58.67
C PHE A 641 40.87 13.69 -59.13
N VAL A 642 41.48 12.54 -58.88
CA VAL A 642 42.86 12.26 -59.27
C VAL A 642 42.83 11.19 -60.36
N ARG A 643 43.23 11.57 -61.57
CA ARG A 643 43.24 10.67 -62.73
C ARG A 643 44.46 9.77 -62.65
N GLU A 644 44.36 8.54 -63.14
CA GLU A 644 45.52 7.64 -63.26
C GLU A 644 46.66 8.24 -64.10
N THR A 645 46.32 9.13 -65.04
CA THR A 645 47.29 9.84 -65.89
C THR A 645 47.93 11.05 -65.21
N ASP A 646 47.46 11.46 -64.03
CA ASP A 646 48.01 12.61 -63.32
C ASP A 646 49.35 12.26 -62.69
N ARG A 647 50.30 13.20 -62.77
CA ARG A 647 51.66 13.00 -62.26
C ARG A 647 51.71 12.68 -60.76
N GLU A 648 50.71 13.12 -60.01
CA GLU A 648 50.59 12.91 -58.56
C GLU A 648 49.79 11.63 -58.20
N SER A 649 49.26 10.88 -59.18
CA SER A 649 48.37 9.72 -58.94
C SER A 649 49.02 8.63 -58.09
N GLU A 650 50.30 8.32 -58.31
CA GLU A 650 51.05 7.33 -57.51
C GLU A 650 51.25 7.80 -56.07
N ALA A 651 51.48 9.11 -55.87
CA ALA A 651 51.61 9.68 -54.52
C ALA A 651 50.28 9.62 -53.76
N PHE A 652 49.14 9.83 -54.42
CA PHE A 652 47.82 9.64 -53.80
C PHE A 652 47.51 8.16 -53.52
N ALA A 653 47.83 7.25 -54.45
CA ALA A 653 47.63 5.81 -54.26
C ALA A 653 48.46 5.23 -53.09
N ASN A 654 49.65 5.78 -52.85
CA ASN A 654 50.53 5.40 -51.74
C ASN A 654 50.32 6.26 -50.48
N HIS A 655 49.27 7.09 -50.44
CA HIS A 655 48.93 7.99 -49.34
C HIS A 655 50.01 9.03 -48.96
N GLN A 656 50.93 9.35 -49.87
CA GLN A 656 52.08 10.26 -49.67
C GLN A 656 51.95 11.64 -50.36
N ALA A 657 50.77 11.98 -50.90
CA ALA A 657 50.57 13.26 -51.57
C ALA A 657 50.70 14.45 -50.60
N THR A 658 51.45 15.47 -51.01
CA THR A 658 51.66 16.71 -50.24
C THR A 658 51.03 17.94 -50.90
N THR A 659 50.59 17.81 -52.15
CA THR A 659 49.91 18.85 -52.90
C THR A 659 48.79 18.26 -53.74
N TYR A 660 47.79 19.09 -54.03
CA TYR A 660 46.78 18.80 -55.05
C TYR A 660 46.52 20.05 -55.88
N VAL A 661 46.37 19.89 -57.20
CA VAL A 661 46.03 20.97 -58.12
C VAL A 661 44.66 20.71 -58.74
N MET A 662 43.68 21.56 -58.40
CA MET A 662 42.37 21.55 -59.03
C MET A 662 42.36 22.50 -60.23
N GLU A 663 42.29 21.95 -61.44
CA GLU A 663 42.34 22.70 -62.71
C GLU A 663 41.19 23.73 -62.83
N LYS A 664 40.01 23.45 -62.25
CA LYS A 664 38.85 24.34 -62.24
C LYS A 664 38.53 24.79 -60.81
N ILE A 665 38.47 26.09 -60.58
CA ILE A 665 38.12 26.65 -59.27
C ILE A 665 36.61 26.41 -59.01
N PRO A 666 36.23 25.74 -57.92
CA PRO A 666 34.83 25.46 -57.59
C PRO A 666 34.12 26.70 -57.04
N THR A 667 32.81 26.83 -57.29
CA THR A 667 31.94 27.85 -56.71
C THR A 667 31.49 27.46 -55.29
N ILE A 668 32.44 27.48 -54.36
CA ILE A 668 32.25 27.17 -52.94
C ILE A 668 32.98 28.22 -52.07
N ASN A 669 32.70 28.25 -50.76
CA ASN A 669 33.51 29.05 -49.85
C ASN A 669 34.86 28.36 -49.60
N LEU A 670 35.93 28.91 -50.18
CA LEU A 670 37.27 28.34 -50.08
C LEU A 670 37.88 28.47 -48.68
N MET A 671 37.36 29.38 -47.84
CA MET A 671 37.84 29.59 -46.47
C MET A 671 37.39 28.48 -45.52
N ASP A 672 36.36 27.73 -45.89
CA ASP A 672 35.79 26.65 -45.06
C ASP A 672 36.50 25.31 -45.29
N ILE A 673 37.47 25.24 -46.20
CA ILE A 673 38.18 23.99 -46.54
C ILE A 673 39.21 23.66 -45.45
N GLU A 674 38.96 22.59 -44.71
CA GLU A 674 39.90 22.03 -43.74
C GLU A 674 40.46 20.67 -44.17
N TYR A 675 39.68 19.94 -44.96
CA TYR A 675 40.02 18.60 -45.43
C TYR A 675 39.84 18.46 -46.94
N PHE A 676 40.55 17.49 -47.52
CA PHE A 676 40.50 17.16 -48.93
C PHE A 676 40.28 15.67 -49.11
N LEU A 677 39.21 15.29 -49.80
CA LEU A 677 38.86 13.91 -50.14
C LEU A 677 39.25 13.63 -51.60
N PRO A 678 40.38 12.94 -51.86
CA PRO A 678 40.77 12.55 -53.21
C PRO A 678 39.99 11.32 -53.68
N MET A 679 39.35 11.42 -54.83
CA MET A 679 38.82 10.28 -55.57
C MET A 679 39.91 9.76 -56.53
N VAL A 680 40.75 8.85 -56.05
CA VAL A 680 41.87 8.27 -56.81
C VAL A 680 41.33 7.21 -57.77
N ALA A 681 41.48 7.42 -59.08
CA ALA A 681 40.83 6.62 -60.11
C ALA A 681 39.30 6.48 -59.91
N GLY A 682 38.69 7.43 -59.18
CA GLY A 682 37.27 7.44 -58.86
C GLY A 682 36.86 6.75 -57.55
N ALA A 683 37.81 6.15 -56.83
CA ALA A 683 37.57 5.53 -55.54
C ALA A 683 38.10 6.36 -54.36
N ILE A 684 37.52 6.16 -53.18
CA ILE A 684 37.97 6.75 -51.92
C ILE A 684 38.36 5.66 -50.92
N ASP A 685 39.40 5.92 -50.15
CA ASP A 685 39.88 5.10 -49.02
C ASP A 685 40.32 5.95 -47.82
N GLY A 686 40.43 7.27 -47.99
CA GLY A 686 40.74 8.23 -46.95
C GLY A 686 40.82 9.66 -47.48
N TYR A 687 41.21 10.57 -46.61
CA TYR A 687 41.24 12.02 -46.89
C TYR A 687 42.44 12.69 -46.24
N TYR A 688 42.75 13.91 -46.64
CA TYR A 688 43.89 14.68 -46.19
C TYR A 688 43.47 15.92 -45.41
N LYS A 689 44.27 16.29 -44.40
CA LYS A 689 44.21 17.63 -43.81
C LYS A 689 44.83 18.66 -44.78
N VAL A 690 44.15 19.79 -44.96
CA VAL A 690 44.61 20.90 -45.79
C VAL A 690 45.29 21.93 -44.90
N GLU A 691 46.58 22.17 -45.14
CA GLU A 691 47.33 23.23 -44.42
C GLU A 691 47.10 24.61 -45.02
N LYS A 692 46.94 24.67 -46.35
CA LYS A 692 46.85 25.93 -47.07
C LYS A 692 46.11 25.76 -48.40
N VAL A 693 45.19 26.68 -48.65
CA VAL A 693 44.53 26.87 -49.95
C VAL A 693 45.08 28.13 -50.60
N TYR A 694 45.48 28.07 -51.87
CA TYR A 694 46.00 29.22 -52.59
C TYR A 694 45.79 29.11 -54.10
N PHE A 695 45.75 30.25 -54.80
CA PHE A 695 45.64 30.29 -56.25
C PHE A 695 47.00 30.09 -56.92
N GLY A 696 47.01 29.36 -58.04
CA GLY A 696 48.17 29.20 -58.90
C GLY A 696 47.80 29.23 -60.38
N SER A 697 48.79 29.03 -61.25
CA SER A 697 48.57 28.80 -62.68
C SER A 697 48.95 27.38 -63.07
N SER A 698 48.12 26.73 -63.87
CA SER A 698 48.40 25.44 -64.51
C SER A 698 48.03 25.55 -65.99
N LYS A 699 48.96 25.20 -66.88
CA LYS A 699 48.79 25.29 -68.35
C LYS A 699 48.26 26.67 -68.83
N GLY A 700 48.68 27.75 -68.18
CA GLY A 700 48.27 29.13 -68.51
C GLY A 700 46.90 29.58 -67.98
N SER A 701 46.16 28.71 -67.28
CA SER A 701 44.85 29.02 -66.67
C SER A 701 44.94 29.11 -65.14
N PRO A 702 44.09 29.92 -64.48
CA PRO A 702 44.03 29.98 -63.02
C PRO A 702 43.50 28.66 -62.45
N CYS A 703 44.13 28.16 -61.38
CA CYS A 703 43.79 26.90 -60.71
C CYS A 703 43.83 27.07 -59.19
N LEU A 704 43.19 26.15 -58.45
CA LEU A 704 43.26 26.09 -57.00
C LEU A 704 44.33 25.07 -56.59
N LYS A 705 45.23 25.45 -55.69
CA LYS A 705 46.25 24.55 -55.13
C LYS A 705 46.01 24.34 -53.64
N LEU A 706 46.12 23.09 -53.22
CA LEU A 706 46.04 22.67 -51.83
C LEU A 706 47.42 22.18 -51.38
N LYS A 707 47.86 22.62 -50.20
CA LYS A 707 48.96 22.00 -49.48
C LYS A 707 48.37 20.99 -48.49
N LEU A 708 48.73 19.73 -48.62
CA LEU A 708 48.23 18.61 -47.83
C LEU A 708 49.28 18.19 -46.79
N SER A 709 48.83 17.71 -45.64
CA SER A 709 49.73 17.20 -44.60
C SER A 709 49.41 15.76 -44.21
N THR A 710 48.50 15.57 -43.26
CA THR A 710 48.19 14.26 -42.69
C THR A 710 47.11 13.55 -43.49
N TYR A 711 47.39 12.31 -43.91
CA TYR A 711 46.40 11.39 -44.44
C TYR A 711 45.64 10.70 -43.29
N ILE A 712 44.33 10.58 -43.43
CA ILE A 712 43.42 9.96 -42.47
C ILE A 712 42.63 8.86 -43.20
N PRO A 713 42.85 7.58 -42.88
CA PRO A 713 42.14 6.47 -43.52
C PRO A 713 40.66 6.44 -43.09
N LEU A 714 39.77 6.13 -44.03
CA LEU A 714 38.35 5.85 -43.77
C LEU A 714 38.11 4.35 -43.46
N GLY A 715 38.98 3.47 -43.98
CA GLY A 715 38.97 2.04 -43.74
C GLY A 715 39.98 1.31 -44.62
N GLU A 716 39.87 -0.02 -44.73
CA GLU A 716 40.82 -0.87 -45.46
C GLU A 716 40.46 -1.09 -46.95
N MET A 717 39.23 -0.77 -47.34
CA MET A 717 38.73 -0.98 -48.71
C MET A 717 38.71 0.32 -49.52
N GLN A 718 38.83 0.21 -50.83
CA GLN A 718 38.58 1.30 -51.78
C GLN A 718 37.12 1.26 -52.28
N VAL A 719 36.42 2.40 -52.19
CA VAL A 719 35.00 2.50 -52.55
C VAL A 719 34.83 3.42 -53.74
N LEU A 720 34.33 2.89 -54.86
CA LEU A 720 34.11 3.64 -56.09
C LEU A 720 32.90 4.58 -55.95
N ILE A 721 33.13 5.90 -55.97
CA ILE A 721 32.07 6.90 -55.76
C ILE A 721 31.94 7.90 -56.92
N TYR A 722 32.98 8.10 -57.73
CA TYR A 722 32.98 9.08 -58.79
C TYR A 722 31.93 8.75 -59.87
N ARG A 723 31.10 9.74 -60.22
CA ARG A 723 29.95 9.63 -61.15
C ARG A 723 28.82 8.68 -60.74
N LEU A 724 28.98 7.91 -59.67
CA LEU A 724 27.95 7.04 -59.10
C LEU A 724 27.23 7.76 -57.95
N LYS A 725 27.99 8.24 -56.97
CA LYS A 725 27.48 8.92 -55.77
C LYS A 725 27.88 10.40 -55.72
N MET A 726 28.98 10.82 -56.37
CA MET A 726 29.52 12.17 -56.17
C MET A 726 30.33 12.75 -57.34
N GLN A 727 30.45 14.09 -57.38
CA GLN A 727 31.30 14.86 -58.29
C GLN A 727 32.44 15.60 -57.54
N PRO A 728 33.59 15.86 -58.20
CA PRO A 728 34.67 16.66 -57.62
C PRO A 728 34.32 18.16 -57.61
N GLY A 729 34.89 18.89 -56.66
CA GLY A 729 34.70 20.34 -56.51
C GLY A 729 33.54 20.72 -55.59
N GLU A 730 33.04 19.77 -54.79
CA GLU A 730 31.98 20.01 -53.81
C GLU A 730 32.58 20.12 -52.40
N LEU A 731 31.92 20.91 -51.54
CA LEU A 731 32.25 21.03 -50.13
C LEU A 731 31.21 20.26 -49.31
N ILE A 732 31.63 19.23 -48.59
CA ILE A 732 30.75 18.33 -47.83
C ILE A 732 31.12 18.24 -46.35
N SER A 733 30.20 17.72 -45.55
CA SER A 733 30.42 17.41 -44.14
C SER A 733 31.16 16.09 -43.97
N GLU A 734 31.92 15.97 -42.87
CA GLU A 734 32.59 14.71 -42.52
C GLU A 734 31.61 13.54 -42.34
N SER A 735 30.39 13.82 -41.83
CA SER A 735 29.31 12.83 -41.70
C SER A 735 28.88 12.28 -43.06
N TYR A 736 28.74 13.15 -44.06
CA TYR A 736 28.36 12.73 -45.41
C TYR A 736 29.51 11.98 -46.11
N MET A 737 30.76 12.39 -45.92
CA MET A 737 31.94 11.66 -46.40
C MET A 737 31.97 10.21 -45.88
N LYS A 738 31.73 10.02 -44.57
CA LYS A 738 31.69 8.67 -43.97
C LYS A 738 30.56 7.81 -44.57
N LYS A 739 29.38 8.38 -44.79
CA LYS A 739 28.26 7.70 -45.48
C LYS A 739 28.54 7.35 -46.94
N LEU A 740 29.43 8.07 -47.63
CA LEU A 740 29.83 7.75 -48.99
C LEU A 740 30.76 6.52 -49.04
N TYR A 741 31.54 6.34 -47.98
CA TYR A 741 32.44 5.20 -47.78
C TYR A 741 31.70 3.93 -47.35
N GLU A 742 30.62 4.07 -46.58
CA GLU A 742 29.63 3.00 -46.36
C GLU A 742 28.89 2.64 -47.68
#